data_AF-A0A9J6E531-F1
#
_entry.id   AF-A0A9J6E531-F1
#
_cell.length_a   1.000
_cell.length_b   1.000
_cell.length_c   1.000
_cell.angle_alpha   90.00
_cell.angle_beta   90.00
_cell.angle_gamma   90.00
#
_symmetry.space_group_name_H-M   'P 1'
#
loop_
_entity.id
_entity.type
_entity.pdbx_description
1 polymer ?
#
loop_
_entity_poly.entity_id
_entity_poly.type
_entity_poly.pdbx_seq_one_letter_code
_entity_poly.pdbx_strand_id
1 'polypeptide(L)'
;MRQAGLDFEGKANSPESNREQRQSAACTPCLDDSGFAREDDATSEYWDNFGIVEESLPGLSLETSVTTQPEEPIITGRRVVSLAHFVNAVRSLDDHSCPKLTGRFALVKERRVGLWSELTFTCSECQEIRKLTTDPVTEPTSLTDKANVGVNDAAVWAFMSIGSGHSQFEEAMAVMEIPAMSKGAFLRREESLGKCWKTVLFDQMIKAGKEEKKLAEEAGAFCEDGITPYITVIVDGGWSHRSHGHRYSANSSVAVIIGERTKKLLYLGVRNKLCSTCEHYSRTGKCKKDHVCYKNWNQSSGAMEPDIIVEGFQRSVEMHGVEYRTFIGDGDSSVLHQILTKVEYGRFVKKRECANHVVKCYTTRLYDIAKETKGSSAFLSGPRIKRLKNGARKAIKHYANILRDVQGTAQKQRAQKADLTRQLAGDLINGPKHVFGCHDSCKDYFCDGTKGDNIYDAMPKVLQMKIVTAANIIAEKADRLVTDDTSNLAEAVMALVAKLSGGKQINRCQKGSYEHRCYGAGLSFQLGPQWHCTTSKAVTCKSPAAVLKRYASKKTAQKANKESLRRKLFEENGHQQHKHKESTVNDSMIHYGPNCQQPDMPPEQYAEKERAVLASLQPFPTRDADLVLLHELALLRRPSEKMNQLVLQQVTTLRLTPRKEMKDLINYLFHYIDLAIFCQHN
;
A
#
# COMPACT_ATOMS: atom_id res chain seq x y z
N MET A 1 -1.88 40.29 -41.96
CA MET A 1 -2.61 41.28 -42.78
C MET A 1 -3.46 40.53 -43.81
N ARG A 2 -4.79 40.76 -43.75
CA ARG A 2 -5.86 40.57 -44.78
C ARG A 2 -6.07 39.15 -45.35
N GLN A 3 -7.15 38.45 -44.96
CA GLN A 3 -8.56 38.48 -45.46
C GLN A 3 -8.69 37.73 -46.80
N ALA A 4 -9.71 36.91 -47.11
CA ALA A 4 -11.08 36.64 -46.62
C ALA A 4 -11.41 35.15 -46.97
N GLY A 5 -12.39 34.41 -46.42
CA GLY A 5 -13.68 34.75 -45.83
C GLY A 5 -14.79 34.38 -46.83
N LEU A 6 -15.62 33.36 -46.53
CA LEU A 6 -17.00 33.22 -47.01
C LEU A 6 -17.79 32.29 -46.07
N ASP A 7 -18.74 32.91 -45.38
CA ASP A 7 -19.78 32.34 -44.51
C ASP A 7 -20.97 31.81 -45.32
N PHE A 8 -21.76 30.92 -44.71
CA PHE A 8 -23.20 30.82 -44.98
C PHE A 8 -23.96 30.49 -43.69
N GLU A 9 -24.89 31.38 -43.35
CA GLU A 9 -25.81 31.34 -42.19
C GLU A 9 -27.04 30.45 -42.45
N GLY A 10 -27.71 30.02 -41.36
CA GLY A 10 -29.04 29.41 -41.43
C GLY A 10 -29.69 29.03 -40.08
N LYS A 11 -30.13 30.05 -39.32
CA LYS A 11 -31.34 30.16 -38.42
C LYS A 11 -31.93 28.87 -37.77
N ALA A 12 -31.91 28.73 -36.44
CA ALA A 12 -32.83 29.28 -35.41
C ALA A 12 -34.15 28.49 -35.18
N ASN A 13 -34.30 27.85 -34.01
CA ASN A 13 -35.42 28.03 -33.06
C ASN A 13 -35.27 27.15 -31.80
N SER A 14 -35.35 27.78 -30.63
CA SER A 14 -35.64 27.22 -29.30
C SER A 14 -37.17 27.01 -29.12
N PRO A 15 -37.66 26.30 -28.07
CA PRO A 15 -37.84 26.85 -26.71
C PRO A 15 -37.25 25.93 -25.60
N GLU A 16 -36.67 26.46 -24.51
CA GLU A 16 -37.29 26.67 -23.17
C GLU A 16 -37.90 25.39 -22.55
N SER A 17 -37.74 25.03 -21.27
CA SER A 17 -37.21 25.68 -20.06
C SER A 17 -37.13 24.60 -18.96
N ASN A 18 -36.13 24.66 -18.08
CA ASN A 18 -36.37 24.79 -16.63
C ASN A 18 -35.05 24.89 -15.86
N ARG A 19 -35.01 25.95 -15.06
CA ARG A 19 -33.90 26.56 -14.33
C ARG A 19 -34.34 26.56 -12.89
N GLU A 20 -33.47 26.13 -11.97
CA GLU A 20 -33.45 26.49 -10.54
C GLU A 20 -32.31 25.68 -9.88
N GLN A 21 -31.41 26.17 -9.04
CA GLN A 21 -31.09 27.48 -8.49
C GLN A 21 -29.67 27.33 -7.93
N ARG A 22 -28.69 28.10 -8.42
CA ARG A 22 -27.40 28.31 -7.74
C ARG A 22 -27.55 29.57 -6.91
N GLN A 23 -27.55 29.45 -5.58
CA GLN A 23 -27.42 30.61 -4.70
C GLN A 23 -25.95 31.02 -4.62
N SER A 24 -25.65 32.12 -5.29
CA SER A 24 -24.47 32.95 -5.10
C SER A 24 -24.66 33.82 -3.86
N ALA A 25 -23.77 33.73 -2.88
CA ALA A 25 -23.59 34.77 -1.87
C ALA A 25 -22.43 35.67 -2.31
N ALA A 26 -22.72 36.97 -2.36
CA ALA A 26 -21.85 38.03 -2.84
C ALA A 26 -20.59 38.22 -1.97
N CYS A 27 -19.44 38.40 -2.61
CA CYS A 27 -18.25 39.00 -2.01
C CYS A 27 -18.12 40.44 -2.51
N THR A 28 -18.14 41.40 -1.58
CA THR A 28 -17.74 42.80 -1.79
C THR A 28 -16.20 42.89 -1.78
N PRO A 29 -15.58 43.80 -2.55
CA PRO A 29 -14.13 43.84 -2.70
C PRO A 29 -13.48 44.69 -1.59
N CYS A 30 -12.38 44.21 -1.02
CA CYS A 30 -11.49 45.01 -0.18
C CYS A 30 -10.16 45.19 -0.91
N LEU A 31 -9.85 46.45 -1.16
CA LEU A 31 -8.65 46.96 -1.81
C LEU A 31 -7.40 46.70 -0.97
N ASP A 32 -6.27 46.73 -1.68
CA ASP A 32 -4.91 46.53 -1.22
C ASP A 32 -4.54 47.39 -0.01
N ASP A 33 -3.79 46.82 0.92
CA ASP A 33 -2.75 47.56 1.63
C ASP A 33 -1.60 46.64 2.08
N SER A 34 -0.40 47.06 1.71
CA SER A 34 0.88 46.45 2.04
C SER A 34 1.22 46.63 3.51
N GLY A 35 1.47 45.54 4.24
CA GLY A 35 1.93 45.60 5.62
C GLY A 35 2.45 44.26 6.12
N PHE A 36 3.76 44.08 6.08
CA PHE A 36 4.46 43.00 6.77
C PHE A 36 4.37 43.24 8.28
N ALA A 37 3.73 42.34 9.02
CA ALA A 37 3.86 42.28 10.46
C ALA A 37 4.06 40.82 10.90
N ARG A 38 5.15 40.62 11.62
CA ARG A 38 5.48 39.45 12.42
C ARG A 38 4.39 39.28 13.49
N GLU A 39 3.97 38.04 13.74
CA GLU A 39 3.27 37.72 14.98
C GLU A 39 4.00 36.55 15.64
N ASP A 40 4.40 36.86 16.87
CA ASP A 40 5.12 36.07 17.84
C ASP A 40 4.21 35.03 18.49
N ASP A 41 4.83 33.91 18.85
CA ASP A 41 4.28 32.85 19.68
C ASP A 41 4.15 33.31 21.15
N ALA A 42 2.96 33.12 21.73
CA ALA A 42 2.71 33.03 23.17
C ALA A 42 1.30 32.40 23.34
N THR A 43 1.00 31.38 24.14
CA THR A 43 1.68 30.71 25.26
C THR A 43 1.13 29.29 25.40
N SER A 44 1.97 28.39 25.92
CA SER A 44 1.61 27.15 26.60
C SER A 44 1.60 27.42 28.10
N GLU A 45 0.53 27.07 28.80
CA GLU A 45 0.49 27.04 30.26
C GLU A 45 1.12 25.76 30.83
N TYR A 46 1.40 25.81 32.14
CA TYR A 46 1.84 24.76 33.07
C TYR A 46 3.34 24.47 33.11
N TRP A 47 4.05 25.06 34.08
CA TRP A 47 4.43 24.43 35.35
C TRP A 47 5.00 25.50 36.31
N ASP A 48 4.31 25.71 37.43
CA ASP A 48 4.74 26.54 38.55
C ASP A 48 5.70 25.81 39.49
N ASN A 49 6.39 26.63 40.29
CA ASN A 49 7.14 26.36 41.52
C ASN A 49 8.58 25.86 41.38
N PHE A 50 9.53 26.77 41.62
CA PHE A 50 10.30 26.83 42.88
C PHE A 50 10.93 28.22 43.00
N GLY A 51 10.64 28.90 44.12
CA GLY A 51 11.11 30.26 44.39
C GLY A 51 12.56 30.36 44.82
N ILE A 52 13.07 31.60 44.86
CA ILE A 52 13.94 32.18 45.91
C ILE A 52 14.05 33.70 45.62
N VAL A 53 13.45 34.47 46.55
CA VAL A 53 13.86 35.71 47.24
C VAL A 53 14.42 36.92 46.44
N GLU A 54 13.77 38.07 46.72
CA GLU A 54 14.07 39.47 46.39
C GLU A 54 15.43 39.98 46.93
N GLU A 55 16.03 40.99 46.29
CA GLU A 55 16.22 42.33 46.92
C GLU A 55 16.94 43.38 46.02
N SER A 56 16.23 44.50 45.83
CA SER A 56 16.65 45.93 45.85
C SER A 56 17.70 46.57 44.90
N LEU A 57 17.23 47.67 44.29
CA LEU A 57 17.81 48.79 43.52
C LEU A 57 18.87 49.65 44.30
N PRO A 58 19.37 50.81 43.78
CA PRO A 58 19.83 51.21 42.43
C PRO A 58 21.23 51.90 42.46
N GLY A 59 21.85 52.15 41.31
CA GLY A 59 23.09 52.94 41.23
C GLY A 59 23.33 53.61 39.88
N LEU A 60 23.19 54.93 39.87
CA LEU A 60 23.56 55.88 38.81
C LEU A 60 24.98 55.63 38.28
N SER A 61 25.19 55.59 36.96
CA SER A 61 26.48 56.00 36.37
C SER A 61 26.38 56.36 34.88
N LEU A 62 27.23 57.32 34.54
CA LEU A 62 27.24 58.22 33.39
C LEU A 62 27.26 57.54 32.01
N GLU A 63 26.60 58.21 31.06
CA GLU A 63 26.84 58.05 29.63
C GLU A 63 28.33 58.23 29.32
N THR A 64 29.00 57.12 29.01
CA THR A 64 30.31 57.15 28.37
C THR A 64 30.08 56.77 26.91
N SER A 65 30.34 57.71 26.01
CA SER A 65 30.28 57.50 24.57
C SER A 65 31.40 56.53 24.14
N VAL A 66 31.12 55.24 24.22
CA VAL A 66 31.97 54.21 23.63
C VAL A 66 31.80 54.31 22.11
N THR A 67 32.84 54.74 21.44
CA THR A 67 32.98 54.65 19.98
C THR A 67 32.92 53.17 19.60
N THR A 68 31.76 52.70 19.15
CA THR A 68 31.58 51.33 18.69
C THR A 68 32.36 51.17 17.37
N GLN A 69 33.48 50.46 17.45
CA GLN A 69 34.07 49.80 16.28
C GLN A 69 32.97 48.94 15.63
N PRO A 70 32.86 48.88 14.30
CA PRO A 70 31.89 48.01 13.65
C PRO A 70 32.18 46.57 14.06
N GLU A 71 31.25 45.95 14.79
CA GLU A 71 31.37 44.54 15.20
C GLU A 71 31.61 43.69 13.96
N GLU A 72 32.76 43.00 13.93
CA GLU A 72 33.02 42.02 12.87
C GLU A 72 31.88 40.98 12.89
N PRO A 73 31.28 40.64 11.73
CA PRO A 73 30.20 39.67 11.68
C PRO A 73 30.74 38.31 12.13
N ILE A 74 30.43 37.93 13.38
CA ILE A 74 30.85 36.65 13.94
C ILE A 74 30.04 35.55 13.25
N ILE A 75 30.61 34.96 12.18
CA ILE A 75 30.08 33.72 11.63
C ILE A 75 30.36 32.61 12.66
N THR A 76 29.30 32.09 13.29
CA THR A 76 29.38 30.93 14.18
C THR A 76 28.93 29.64 13.49
N GLY A 77 29.51 28.52 13.93
CA GLY A 77 29.24 27.18 13.42
C GLY A 77 29.84 26.88 12.05
N ARG A 78 29.49 25.71 11.52
CA ARG A 78 30.01 25.17 10.23
C ARG A 78 29.07 25.53 9.08
N ARG A 79 29.61 25.53 7.85
CA ARG A 79 28.85 25.74 6.61
C ARG A 79 29.15 24.64 5.60
N VAL A 80 28.15 24.29 4.80
CA VAL A 80 28.35 23.38 3.66
C VAL A 80 28.78 24.21 2.46
N VAL A 81 29.93 23.85 1.89
CA VAL A 81 30.53 24.53 0.74
C VAL A 81 30.79 23.54 -0.39
N SER A 82 30.46 23.93 -1.61
CA SER A 82 30.98 23.28 -2.81
C SER A 82 32.41 23.77 -3.02
N LEU A 83 33.39 22.98 -2.58
CA LEU A 83 34.79 23.44 -2.43
C LEU A 83 35.36 24.08 -3.70
N ALA A 84 35.18 23.45 -4.87
CA ALA A 84 35.69 23.97 -6.14
C ALA A 84 35.04 25.32 -6.51
N HIS A 85 33.73 25.45 -6.31
CA HIS A 85 32.99 26.70 -6.54
C HIS A 85 33.44 27.77 -5.57
N PHE A 86 33.50 27.45 -4.28
CA PHE A 86 33.82 28.40 -3.23
C PHE A 86 35.25 28.94 -3.35
N VAL A 87 36.23 28.07 -3.63
CA VAL A 87 37.63 28.51 -3.85
C VAL A 87 37.74 29.43 -5.06
N ASN A 88 37.07 29.11 -6.16
CA ASN A 88 37.06 29.98 -7.35
C ASN A 88 36.35 31.30 -7.09
N ALA A 89 35.25 31.28 -6.34
CA ALA A 89 34.52 32.48 -5.92
C ALA A 89 35.39 33.36 -5.02
N VAL A 90 36.15 32.79 -4.07
CA VAL A 90 37.08 33.54 -3.23
C VAL A 90 38.23 34.12 -4.06
N ARG A 91 38.81 33.37 -4.99
CA ARG A 91 39.84 33.88 -5.91
C ARG A 91 39.34 35.05 -6.76
N SER A 92 38.06 35.06 -7.11
CA SER A 92 37.48 36.20 -7.83
C SER A 92 37.50 37.49 -7.03
N LEU A 93 37.78 37.48 -5.72
CA LEU A 93 38.01 38.70 -4.95
C LEU A 93 39.38 39.33 -5.26
N ASP A 94 40.36 38.53 -5.71
CA ASP A 94 41.69 39.00 -6.10
C ASP A 94 41.67 39.79 -7.41
N ASP A 95 40.65 39.57 -8.25
CA ASP A 95 40.40 40.30 -9.51
C ASP A 95 39.89 41.74 -9.26
N HIS A 96 40.38 42.39 -8.21
CA HIS A 96 39.97 43.72 -7.77
C HIS A 96 41.07 44.74 -8.03
N SER A 97 40.78 45.72 -8.87
CA SER A 97 41.67 46.87 -9.11
C SER A 97 41.32 48.00 -8.15
N CYS A 98 41.98 48.04 -6.99
CA CYS A 98 41.79 49.11 -6.02
C CYS A 98 42.57 50.37 -6.43
N PRO A 99 41.95 51.57 -6.47
CA PRO A 99 42.66 52.83 -6.71
C PRO A 99 43.79 53.11 -5.72
N LYS A 100 43.68 52.57 -4.50
CA LYS A 100 44.65 52.78 -3.41
C LYS A 100 45.67 51.62 -3.26
N LEU A 101 45.60 50.59 -4.11
CA LEU A 101 46.50 49.41 -4.15
C LEU A 101 46.61 48.55 -2.86
N THR A 102 46.01 48.98 -1.74
CA THR A 102 46.05 48.29 -0.43
C THR A 102 44.70 47.72 0.00
N GLY A 103 43.66 47.85 -0.82
CA GLY A 103 42.29 47.43 -0.49
C GLY A 103 42.18 45.94 -0.20
N ARG A 104 41.63 45.59 0.97
CA ARG A 104 41.33 44.21 1.35
C ARG A 104 39.82 44.03 1.49
N PHE A 105 39.32 42.90 1.00
CA PHE A 105 37.93 42.52 1.24
C PHE A 105 37.75 42.01 2.66
N ALA A 106 36.92 42.68 3.43
CA ALA A 106 36.42 42.21 4.71
C ALA A 106 35.02 41.62 4.51
N LEU A 107 34.73 40.51 5.18
CA LEU A 107 33.38 39.97 5.23
C LEU A 107 32.51 40.91 6.08
N VAL A 108 31.36 41.33 5.55
CA VAL A 108 30.43 42.24 6.24
C VAL A 108 29.14 41.54 6.64
N LYS A 109 28.65 40.62 5.81
CA LYS A 109 27.34 40.00 6.04
C LYS A 109 27.23 38.60 5.47
N GLU A 110 26.54 37.73 6.20
CA GLU A 110 26.06 36.45 5.71
C GLU A 110 24.54 36.46 5.55
N ARG A 111 24.03 36.08 4.37
CA ARG A 111 22.62 35.70 4.17
C ARG A 111 22.54 34.19 3.98
N ARG A 112 21.99 33.49 4.97
CA ARG A 112 21.78 32.03 4.93
C ARG A 112 20.52 31.68 4.14
N VAL A 113 20.61 30.69 3.27
CA VAL A 113 19.49 30.14 2.50
C VAL A 113 19.51 28.61 2.63
N GLY A 114 19.08 28.14 3.80
CA GLY A 114 19.20 26.74 4.16
C GLY A 114 20.64 26.33 4.43
N LEU A 115 21.15 25.37 3.66
CA LEU A 115 22.50 24.82 3.82
C LEU A 115 23.60 25.58 3.04
N TRP A 116 23.21 26.48 2.14
CA TRP A 116 24.16 27.37 1.47
C TRP A 116 23.97 28.82 1.92
N SER A 117 25.00 29.63 1.74
CA SER A 117 25.06 31.02 2.17
C SER A 117 25.53 31.94 1.05
N GLU A 118 24.98 33.16 1.02
CA GLU A 118 25.51 34.30 0.28
C GLU A 118 26.35 35.15 1.25
N LEU A 119 27.64 35.25 0.99
CA LEU A 119 28.60 36.04 1.75
C LEU A 119 28.86 37.36 1.04
N THR A 120 28.67 38.47 1.74
CA THR A 120 28.90 39.82 1.22
C THR A 120 30.20 40.36 1.79
N PHE A 121 31.12 40.70 0.89
CA PHE A 121 32.42 41.29 1.19
C PHE A 121 32.44 42.74 0.73
N THR A 122 33.12 43.59 1.49
CA THR A 122 33.34 45.00 1.16
C THR A 122 34.83 45.31 1.21
N CYS A 123 35.35 46.01 0.19
CA CYS A 123 36.73 46.47 0.18
C CYS A 123 36.91 47.63 1.16
N SER A 124 37.90 47.52 2.06
CA SER A 124 38.20 48.52 3.09
C SER A 124 38.45 49.93 2.54
N GLU A 125 39.02 50.02 1.33
CA GLU A 125 39.56 51.27 0.79
C GLU A 125 38.67 51.96 -0.24
N CYS A 126 38.07 51.18 -1.15
CA CYS A 126 37.25 51.71 -2.25
C CYS A 126 35.75 51.43 -2.06
N GLN A 127 35.38 50.70 -1.00
CA GLN A 127 34.00 50.34 -0.69
C GLN A 127 33.28 49.51 -1.78
N GLU A 128 34.02 48.89 -2.71
CA GLU A 128 33.46 47.92 -3.66
C GLU A 128 32.85 46.74 -2.88
N ILE A 129 31.64 46.33 -3.26
CA ILE A 129 30.91 45.22 -2.64
C ILE A 129 30.90 44.03 -3.60
N ARG A 130 31.40 42.88 -3.13
CA ARG A 130 31.34 41.61 -3.86
C ARG A 130 30.52 40.59 -3.08
N LYS A 131 29.70 39.81 -3.79
CA LYS A 131 28.88 38.74 -3.20
C LYS A 131 29.35 37.40 -3.72
N LEU A 132 29.62 36.48 -2.80
CA LEU A 132 30.02 35.12 -3.09
C LEU A 132 28.97 34.14 -2.57
N THR A 133 28.82 32.99 -3.22
CA THR A 133 27.92 31.94 -2.73
C THR A 133 28.70 30.68 -2.39
N THR A 134 28.25 29.95 -1.36
CA THR A 134 28.91 28.70 -0.94
C THR A 134 28.55 27.50 -1.83
N ASP A 135 27.48 27.62 -2.62
CA ASP A 135 27.04 26.61 -3.59
C ASP A 135 26.77 27.29 -4.95
N PRO A 136 27.04 26.60 -6.09
CA PRO A 136 26.74 27.14 -7.41
C PRO A 136 25.23 27.27 -7.70
N VAL A 137 24.35 26.65 -6.91
CA VAL A 137 22.90 26.68 -7.12
C VAL A 137 22.21 27.52 -6.04
N THR A 138 21.71 28.71 -6.40
CA THR A 138 21.41 29.82 -5.47
C THR A 138 19.93 30.24 -5.35
N GLU A 139 18.98 29.41 -5.82
CA GLU A 139 17.49 29.45 -5.65
C GLU A 139 16.62 30.34 -6.59
N PRO A 140 15.30 30.02 -6.78
CA PRO A 140 14.55 28.84 -6.33
C PRO A 140 13.97 28.07 -7.53
N THR A 141 14.78 27.44 -8.37
CA THR A 141 14.21 26.72 -9.50
C THR A 141 13.97 25.26 -9.13
N SER A 142 12.70 24.98 -8.91
CA SER A 142 11.94 23.78 -9.28
C SER A 142 12.58 22.85 -10.33
N LEU A 143 13.81 22.37 -10.16
CA LEU A 143 14.54 21.54 -11.11
C LEU A 143 14.49 22.03 -12.58
N THR A 144 14.19 23.32 -12.82
CA THR A 144 14.14 23.91 -14.17
C THR A 144 15.52 24.28 -14.67
N ASP A 145 16.44 24.63 -13.75
CA ASP A 145 17.87 24.66 -14.05
C ASP A 145 18.44 23.24 -13.99
N LYS A 146 18.47 22.59 -15.16
CA LYS A 146 19.03 21.25 -15.42
C LYS A 146 20.55 21.20 -15.27
N ALA A 147 21.14 21.99 -14.37
CA ALA A 147 22.58 22.10 -14.25
C ALA A 147 23.14 21.16 -13.17
N ASN A 148 22.53 21.10 -11.99
CA ASN A 148 22.90 20.24 -10.85
C ASN A 148 21.76 20.24 -9.79
N VAL A 149 21.73 19.23 -8.91
CA VAL A 149 20.87 19.28 -7.71
C VAL A 149 21.55 20.16 -6.67
N GLY A 150 20.90 21.25 -6.26
CA GLY A 150 21.43 22.14 -5.23
C GLY A 150 21.51 21.45 -3.86
N VAL A 151 22.38 21.94 -2.97
CA VAL A 151 22.63 21.30 -1.66
C VAL A 151 21.38 21.13 -0.81
N ASN A 152 20.45 22.09 -0.86
CA ASN A 152 19.17 22.02 -0.14
C ASN A 152 18.32 20.84 -0.64
N ASP A 153 18.16 20.72 -1.96
CA ASP A 153 17.39 19.63 -2.58
C ASP A 153 18.08 18.28 -2.37
N ALA A 154 19.41 18.23 -2.43
CA ALA A 154 20.19 17.03 -2.16
C ALA A 154 20.01 16.54 -0.71
N ALA A 155 19.99 17.47 0.25
CA ALA A 155 19.72 17.13 1.66
C ALA A 155 18.29 16.61 1.86
N VAL A 156 17.28 17.28 1.31
CA VAL A 156 15.89 16.82 1.41
C VAL A 156 15.73 15.45 0.74
N TRP A 157 16.30 15.25 -0.45
CA TRP A 157 16.35 13.95 -1.13
C TRP A 157 16.95 12.87 -0.22
N ALA A 158 18.12 13.14 0.36
CA ALA A 158 18.83 12.18 1.21
C ALA A 158 18.00 11.79 2.43
N PHE A 159 17.45 12.76 3.17
CA PHE A 159 16.65 12.49 4.36
C PHE A 159 15.32 11.80 4.04
N MET A 160 14.65 12.17 2.94
CA MET A 160 13.45 11.44 2.49
C MET A 160 13.74 9.97 2.15
N SER A 161 14.91 9.70 1.56
CA SER A 161 15.31 8.36 1.10
C SER A 161 15.60 7.37 2.23
N ILE A 162 15.93 7.89 3.41
CA ILE A 162 16.18 7.09 4.62
C ILE A 162 14.97 7.02 5.56
N GLY A 163 13.83 7.60 5.18
CA GLY A 163 12.60 7.58 6.00
C GLY A 163 12.43 8.77 6.94
N SER A 164 13.36 9.71 6.92
CA SER A 164 13.40 10.87 7.83
C SER A 164 12.63 12.07 7.27
N GLY A 165 12.33 13.05 8.13
CA GLY A 165 11.74 14.34 7.76
C GLY A 165 12.51 15.52 8.36
N HIS A 166 11.89 16.70 8.37
CA HIS A 166 12.53 17.95 8.82
C HIS A 166 13.08 17.87 10.25
N SER A 167 12.33 17.32 11.21
CA SER A 167 12.81 17.23 12.61
C SER A 167 14.11 16.43 12.77
N GLN A 168 14.23 15.27 12.11
CA GLN A 168 15.47 14.49 12.14
C GLN A 168 16.60 15.17 11.36
N PHE A 169 16.27 15.92 10.32
CA PHE A 169 17.24 16.72 9.57
C PHE A 169 17.79 17.86 10.44
N GLU A 170 16.92 18.58 11.14
CA GLU A 170 17.28 19.68 12.03
C GLU A 170 18.18 19.20 13.17
N GLU A 171 17.82 18.10 13.83
CA GLU A 171 18.65 17.45 14.85
C GLU A 171 20.04 17.08 14.32
N ALA A 172 20.10 16.42 13.15
CA ALA A 172 21.36 16.01 12.55
C ALA A 172 22.25 17.22 12.18
N MET A 173 21.66 18.30 11.67
CA MET A 173 22.40 19.52 11.34
C MET A 173 22.90 20.22 12.60
N ALA A 174 22.06 20.32 13.64
CA ALA A 174 22.41 20.95 14.91
C ALA A 174 23.59 20.26 15.60
N VAL A 175 23.60 18.92 15.66
CA VAL A 175 24.71 18.14 16.23
C VAL A 175 26.02 18.34 15.47
N MET A 176 25.94 18.61 14.16
CA MET A 176 27.11 18.93 13.34
C MET A 176 27.52 20.40 13.40
N GLU A 177 26.83 21.23 14.19
CA GLU A 177 26.97 22.69 14.25
C GLU A 177 26.72 23.39 12.91
N ILE A 178 25.86 22.81 12.06
CA ILE A 178 25.46 23.36 10.76
C ILE A 178 24.07 23.97 10.90
N PRO A 179 23.84 25.24 10.49
CA PRO A 179 22.49 25.79 10.49
C PRO A 179 21.55 25.02 9.57
N ALA A 180 20.41 24.58 10.12
CA ALA A 180 19.38 23.87 9.37
C ALA A 180 18.52 24.84 8.53
N MET A 181 17.95 24.34 7.43
CA MET A 181 16.89 25.05 6.72
C MET A 181 15.58 25.04 7.53
N SER A 182 14.77 26.09 7.37
CA SER A 182 13.47 26.17 8.03
C SER A 182 12.52 25.07 7.55
N LYS A 183 11.58 24.68 8.41
CA LYS A 183 10.54 23.68 8.09
C LYS A 183 9.79 24.02 6.80
N GLY A 184 9.45 25.29 6.59
CA GLY A 184 8.78 25.75 5.37
C GLY A 184 9.64 25.55 4.11
N ALA A 185 10.94 25.85 4.18
CA ALA A 185 11.87 25.62 3.07
C ALA A 185 12.00 24.13 2.75
N PHE A 186 12.15 23.28 3.78
CA PHE A 186 12.22 21.83 3.64
C PHE A 186 10.99 21.27 2.92
N LEU A 187 9.78 21.66 3.36
CA LEU A 187 8.53 21.16 2.80
C LEU A 187 8.31 21.59 1.33
N ARG A 188 8.72 22.82 0.96
CA ARG A 188 8.66 23.27 -0.44
C ARG A 188 9.57 22.42 -1.34
N ARG A 189 10.75 22.04 -0.85
CA ARG A 189 11.68 21.18 -1.60
C ARG A 189 11.21 19.74 -1.65
N GLU A 190 10.64 19.21 -0.57
CA GLU A 190 9.98 17.90 -0.59
C GLU A 190 8.86 17.85 -1.63
N GLU A 191 8.07 18.91 -1.77
CA GLU A 191 7.02 18.99 -2.79
C GLU A 191 7.59 19.05 -4.21
N SER A 192 8.60 19.88 -4.46
CA SER A 192 9.25 19.96 -5.77
C SER A 192 9.89 18.63 -6.18
N LEU A 193 10.63 17.99 -5.27
CA LEU A 193 11.26 16.69 -5.49
C LEU A 193 10.23 15.60 -5.73
N GLY A 194 9.13 15.61 -4.97
CA GLY A 194 8.03 14.66 -5.14
C GLY A 194 7.41 14.69 -6.53
N LYS A 195 7.19 15.89 -7.07
CA LYS A 195 6.69 16.09 -8.45
C LYS A 195 7.67 15.53 -9.48
N CYS A 196 8.96 15.79 -9.33
CA CYS A 196 9.98 15.27 -10.24
C CYS A 196 10.14 13.75 -10.15
N TRP A 197 10.09 13.19 -8.94
CA TRP A 197 10.10 11.73 -8.75
C TRP A 197 8.89 11.07 -9.39
N LYS A 198 7.70 11.70 -9.32
CA LYS A 198 6.51 11.23 -10.03
C LYS A 198 6.76 11.15 -11.53
N THR A 199 7.22 12.24 -12.16
CA THR A 199 7.48 12.27 -13.61
C THR A 199 8.47 11.19 -14.02
N VAL A 200 9.63 11.11 -13.34
CA VAL A 200 10.65 10.09 -13.67
C VAL A 200 10.11 8.68 -13.47
N LEU A 201 9.30 8.44 -12.44
CA LEU A 201 8.71 7.13 -12.20
C LEU A 201 7.75 6.72 -13.32
N PHE A 202 6.86 7.62 -13.73
CA PHE A 202 5.90 7.36 -14.81
C PHE A 202 6.61 7.12 -16.15
N ASP A 203 7.68 7.85 -16.45
CA ASP A 203 8.52 7.58 -17.62
C ASP A 203 9.13 6.17 -17.60
N GLN A 204 9.55 5.70 -16.41
CA GLN A 204 10.05 4.33 -16.24
C GLN A 204 8.95 3.27 -16.36
N MET A 205 7.73 3.57 -15.92
CA MET A 205 6.57 2.70 -16.09
C MET A 205 6.20 2.55 -17.57
N ILE A 206 6.20 3.64 -18.34
CA ILE A 206 5.95 3.60 -19.79
C ILE A 206 7.01 2.73 -20.50
N LYS A 207 8.29 2.87 -20.11
CA LYS A 207 9.36 2.01 -20.65
C LYS A 207 9.15 0.53 -20.30
N ALA A 208 8.72 0.24 -19.07
CA ALA A 208 8.39 -1.12 -18.65
C ALA A 208 7.19 -1.70 -19.41
N GLY A 209 6.15 -0.89 -19.65
CA GLY A 209 4.99 -1.29 -20.44
C GLY A 209 5.35 -1.62 -21.89
N LYS A 210 6.23 -0.83 -22.52
CA LYS A 210 6.74 -1.13 -23.87
C LYS A 210 7.48 -2.47 -23.93
N GLU A 211 8.24 -2.80 -22.90
CA GLU A 211 8.97 -4.07 -22.80
C GLU A 211 8.02 -5.26 -22.59
N GLU A 212 7.03 -5.13 -21.71
CA GLU A 212 5.96 -6.13 -21.54
C GLU A 212 5.17 -6.33 -22.83
N LYS A 213 4.80 -5.24 -23.51
CA LYS A 213 4.10 -5.27 -24.79
C LYS A 213 4.90 -6.06 -25.83
N LYS A 214 6.19 -5.76 -25.98
CA LYS A 214 7.08 -6.47 -26.90
C LYS A 214 7.12 -7.98 -26.60
N LEU A 215 7.26 -8.35 -25.33
CA LEU A 215 7.27 -9.75 -24.92
C LEU A 215 5.92 -10.43 -25.18
N ALA A 216 4.80 -9.72 -25.04
CA ALA A 216 3.47 -10.24 -25.32
C ALA A 216 3.27 -10.50 -26.82
N GLU A 217 3.72 -9.57 -27.68
CA GLU A 217 3.71 -9.71 -29.14
C GLU A 217 4.59 -10.87 -29.61
N GLU A 218 5.82 -10.99 -29.08
CA GLU A 218 6.74 -12.11 -29.34
C GLU A 218 6.13 -13.47 -28.94
N ALA A 219 5.25 -13.49 -27.94
CA ALA A 219 4.54 -14.69 -27.50
C ALA A 219 3.21 -14.94 -28.25
N GLY A 220 2.82 -14.09 -29.19
CA GLY A 220 1.54 -14.19 -29.91
C GLY A 220 0.30 -14.00 -29.02
N ALA A 221 0.45 -13.30 -27.89
CA ALA A 221 -0.63 -13.09 -26.92
C ALA A 221 -1.49 -11.87 -27.29
N PHE A 222 -2.36 -12.04 -28.28
CA PHE A 222 -3.28 -11.00 -28.75
C PHE A 222 -4.72 -11.25 -28.29
N CYS A 223 -5.44 -10.17 -28.03
CA CYS A 223 -6.88 -10.19 -27.76
C CYS A 223 -7.67 -10.72 -28.97
N GLU A 224 -8.98 -10.90 -28.79
CA GLU A 224 -9.86 -11.42 -29.85
C GLU A 224 -9.90 -10.52 -31.10
N ASP A 225 -9.52 -9.25 -30.95
CA ASP A 225 -9.37 -8.28 -32.04
C ASP A 225 -8.14 -8.54 -32.93
N GLY A 226 -7.20 -9.38 -32.48
CA GLY A 226 -5.92 -9.65 -33.17
C GLY A 226 -4.94 -8.46 -33.18
N ILE A 227 -5.26 -7.37 -32.49
CA ILE A 227 -4.50 -6.11 -32.54
C ILE A 227 -3.87 -5.81 -31.18
N THR A 228 -4.63 -5.96 -30.09
CA THR A 228 -4.19 -5.52 -28.76
C THR A 228 -3.50 -6.66 -28.02
N PRO A 229 -2.23 -6.54 -27.61
CA PRO A 229 -1.59 -7.56 -26.80
C PRO A 229 -2.15 -7.59 -25.38
N TYR A 230 -2.14 -8.76 -24.74
CA TYR A 230 -2.53 -8.89 -23.33
C TYR A 230 -1.43 -9.49 -22.47
N ILE A 231 -1.41 -9.09 -21.20
CA ILE A 231 -0.43 -9.55 -20.21
C ILE A 231 -1.06 -9.99 -18.90
N THR A 232 -0.25 -10.68 -18.09
CA THR A 232 -0.54 -10.97 -16.69
C THR A 232 0.17 -9.96 -15.80
N VAL A 233 -0.50 -9.49 -14.75
CA VAL A 233 0.03 -8.51 -13.80
C VAL A 233 -0.07 -8.99 -12.35
N ILE A 234 0.75 -8.44 -11.47
CA ILE A 234 0.71 -8.66 -10.02
C ILE A 234 0.21 -7.37 -9.38
N VAL A 235 -0.77 -7.47 -8.50
CA VAL A 235 -1.40 -6.33 -7.84
C VAL A 235 -1.45 -6.52 -6.33
N ASP A 236 -1.27 -5.43 -5.59
CA ASP A 236 -1.43 -5.38 -4.14
C ASP A 236 -1.53 -3.92 -3.66
N GLY A 237 -2.08 -3.75 -2.46
CA GLY A 237 -2.27 -2.48 -1.76
C GLY A 237 -1.50 -2.39 -0.45
N GLY A 238 -1.31 -1.15 0.02
CA GLY A 238 -0.68 -0.88 1.30
C GLY A 238 -1.21 0.40 1.94
N TRP A 239 -1.33 0.39 3.26
CA TRP A 239 -1.84 1.52 4.03
C TRP A 239 -0.75 2.23 4.84
N SER A 240 -0.97 3.52 5.09
CA SER A 240 0.00 4.43 5.70
C SER A 240 0.26 4.23 7.20
N HIS A 241 -0.64 3.56 7.91
CA HIS A 241 -0.42 3.16 9.30
C HIS A 241 -0.53 1.63 9.42
N ARG A 242 0.10 1.06 10.46
CA ARG A 242 -0.12 -0.35 10.80
C ARG A 242 -1.45 -0.43 11.53
N SER A 243 -2.48 -0.96 10.87
CA SER A 243 -3.61 -1.55 11.59
C SER A 243 -3.48 -3.06 11.50
N HIS A 244 -3.34 -3.71 12.65
CA HIS A 244 -3.50 -5.16 12.77
C HIS A 244 -4.99 -5.47 12.71
N GLY A 245 -5.66 -5.25 11.57
CA GLY A 245 -7.04 -5.72 11.35
C GLY A 245 -8.21 -4.94 11.96
N HIS A 246 -8.00 -3.96 12.87
CA HIS A 246 -9.12 -3.27 13.60
C HIS A 246 -9.40 -1.84 13.24
N ARG A 247 -8.44 -1.17 12.60
CA ARG A 247 -8.56 0.27 12.31
C ARG A 247 -8.47 0.45 10.79
N TYR A 248 -9.62 0.33 10.13
CA TYR A 248 -9.82 0.68 8.71
C TYR A 248 -9.85 2.21 8.51
N SER A 249 -9.01 2.94 9.26
CA SER A 249 -9.00 4.40 9.37
C SER A 249 -7.77 5.03 8.72
N ALA A 250 -7.08 4.30 7.84
CA ALA A 250 -5.89 4.80 7.19
C ALA A 250 -6.20 6.05 6.37
N ASN A 251 -5.48 7.12 6.66
CA ASN A 251 -5.64 8.39 5.95
C ASN A 251 -5.06 8.37 4.54
N SER A 252 -4.10 7.49 4.28
CA SER A 252 -3.56 7.29 2.94
C SER A 252 -3.32 5.82 2.64
N SER A 253 -3.39 5.47 1.37
CA SER A 253 -2.97 4.17 0.84
C SER A 253 -2.28 4.33 -0.50
N VAL A 254 -1.57 3.28 -0.89
CA VAL A 254 -0.91 3.11 -2.17
C VAL A 254 -1.28 1.73 -2.71
N ALA A 255 -1.46 1.59 -4.01
CA ALA A 255 -1.54 0.29 -4.66
C ALA A 255 -0.71 0.30 -5.94
N VAL A 256 -0.26 -0.89 -6.32
CA VAL A 256 0.69 -1.07 -7.42
C VAL A 256 0.24 -2.14 -8.39
N ILE A 257 0.62 -1.98 -9.65
CA ILE A 257 0.49 -2.99 -10.69
C ILE A 257 1.88 -3.26 -11.25
N ILE A 258 2.29 -4.52 -11.27
CA ILE A 258 3.63 -4.96 -11.70
C ILE A 258 3.45 -5.98 -12.83
N GLY A 259 4.22 -5.84 -13.91
CA GLY A 259 4.21 -6.81 -15.00
C GLY A 259 4.76 -8.17 -14.57
N GLU A 260 4.06 -9.26 -14.89
CA GLU A 260 4.48 -10.61 -14.48
C GLU A 260 5.80 -11.01 -15.15
N ARG A 261 6.09 -10.64 -16.39
CA ARG A 261 7.27 -11.16 -17.10
C ARG A 261 8.52 -10.35 -16.78
N THR A 262 8.42 -9.02 -16.92
CA THR A 262 9.51 -8.08 -16.67
C THR A 262 9.77 -7.84 -15.19
N LYS A 263 8.79 -8.16 -14.32
CA LYS A 263 8.83 -7.90 -12.87
C LYS A 263 8.97 -6.40 -12.54
N LYS A 264 8.60 -5.53 -13.48
CA LYS A 264 8.71 -4.06 -13.40
C LYS A 264 7.36 -3.43 -13.10
N LEU A 265 7.40 -2.27 -12.45
CA LEU A 265 6.21 -1.51 -12.08
C LEU A 265 5.57 -0.90 -13.34
N LEU A 266 4.27 -1.14 -13.52
CA LEU A 266 3.44 -0.61 -14.61
C LEU A 266 2.51 0.50 -14.16
N TYR A 267 2.12 0.49 -12.87
CA TYR A 267 1.28 1.52 -12.29
C TYR A 267 1.53 1.66 -10.79
N LEU A 268 1.41 2.89 -10.29
CA LEU A 268 1.37 3.21 -8.85
C LEU A 268 0.41 4.38 -8.66
N GLY A 269 -0.61 4.16 -7.83
CA GLY A 269 -1.52 5.23 -7.42
C GLY A 269 -1.56 5.39 -5.91
N VAL A 270 -1.91 6.58 -5.46
CA VAL A 270 -2.04 6.95 -4.04
C VAL A 270 -3.40 7.60 -3.82
N ARG A 271 -4.06 7.23 -2.72
CA ARG A 271 -5.30 7.86 -2.26
C ARG A 271 -5.08 8.47 -0.88
N ASN A 272 -5.46 9.73 -0.70
CA ASN A 272 -5.41 10.45 0.56
C ASN A 272 -6.79 11.01 0.93
N LYS A 273 -7.18 10.79 2.18
CA LYS A 273 -8.41 11.31 2.80
C LYS A 273 -8.24 12.71 3.35
N LEU A 274 -7.02 13.06 3.71
CA LEU A 274 -6.71 14.24 4.49
C LEU A 274 -5.88 15.22 3.68
N CYS A 275 -6.16 16.49 3.88
CA CYS A 275 -5.27 17.58 3.56
C CYS A 275 -5.34 18.58 4.71
N SER A 276 -4.23 18.75 5.43
CA SER A 276 -4.18 19.58 6.65
C SER A 276 -4.51 21.05 6.37
N THR A 277 -4.21 21.53 5.16
CA THR A 277 -4.61 22.87 4.72
C THR A 277 -6.13 22.97 4.58
N CYS A 278 -6.77 21.98 3.93
CA CYS A 278 -8.23 21.94 3.84
C CYS A 278 -8.90 21.83 5.22
N GLU A 279 -8.36 20.98 6.09
CA GLU A 279 -8.86 20.78 7.46
C GLU A 279 -8.74 22.06 8.29
N HIS A 280 -7.63 22.79 8.18
CA HIS A 280 -7.45 24.08 8.85
C HIS A 280 -8.52 25.10 8.44
N TYR A 281 -8.78 25.26 7.15
CA TYR A 281 -9.81 26.19 6.67
C TYR A 281 -11.23 25.75 7.07
N SER A 282 -11.51 24.44 7.00
CA SER A 282 -12.79 23.89 7.45
C SER A 282 -13.03 24.12 8.95
N ARG A 283 -11.99 24.01 9.78
CA ARG A 283 -12.09 24.22 11.23
C ARG A 283 -12.23 25.70 11.61
N THR A 284 -11.58 26.58 10.87
CA THR A 284 -11.54 28.02 11.17
C THR A 284 -12.67 28.82 10.53
N GLY A 285 -13.49 28.20 9.68
CA GLY A 285 -14.58 28.88 8.97
C GLY A 285 -14.11 29.92 7.95
N LYS A 286 -12.80 30.00 7.67
CA LYS A 286 -12.20 30.98 6.74
C LYS A 286 -12.27 30.47 5.30
N CYS A 287 -12.34 31.40 4.35
CA CYS A 287 -12.26 31.07 2.92
C CYS A 287 -10.93 30.36 2.61
N LYS A 288 -11.02 29.23 1.90
CA LYS A 288 -9.88 28.39 1.54
C LYS A 288 -8.95 29.16 0.60
N LYS A 289 -7.72 29.44 1.03
CA LYS A 289 -6.67 29.94 0.12
C LYS A 289 -6.33 28.86 -0.91
N ASP A 290 -5.99 29.29 -2.12
CA ASP A 290 -5.54 28.38 -3.17
C ASP A 290 -4.30 27.60 -2.72
N HIS A 291 -4.33 26.30 -2.94
CA HIS A 291 -3.24 25.39 -2.58
C HIS A 291 -3.36 24.06 -3.31
N VAL A 292 -2.23 23.37 -3.44
CA VAL A 292 -2.18 21.99 -3.94
C VAL A 292 -2.85 21.06 -2.93
N CYS A 293 -4.09 20.65 -3.24
CA CYS A 293 -4.88 19.76 -2.43
C CYS A 293 -4.55 18.29 -2.74
N TYR A 294 -4.00 17.58 -1.76
CA TYR A 294 -3.67 16.16 -1.89
C TYR A 294 -4.84 15.23 -1.51
N LYS A 295 -5.94 15.78 -0.97
CA LYS A 295 -7.16 15.02 -0.68
C LYS A 295 -7.84 14.66 -2.01
N ASN A 296 -7.83 13.38 -2.33
CA ASN A 296 -8.43 12.80 -3.54
C ASN A 296 -9.32 11.58 -3.23
N TRP A 297 -9.62 11.35 -1.95
CA TRP A 297 -10.45 10.23 -1.50
C TRP A 297 -11.40 10.65 -0.37
N ASN A 298 -12.63 10.15 -0.43
CA ASN A 298 -13.67 10.45 0.55
C ASN A 298 -14.43 9.21 1.07
N GLN A 299 -14.11 8.01 0.59
CA GLN A 299 -14.79 6.77 0.99
C GLN A 299 -14.01 5.97 2.05
N SER A 300 -14.37 4.70 2.30
CA SER A 300 -13.69 3.83 3.27
C SER A 300 -12.21 3.59 2.90
N SER A 301 -11.36 3.25 3.88
CA SER A 301 -9.93 3.02 3.60
C SER A 301 -9.70 1.71 2.82
N GLY A 302 -10.58 0.72 3.03
CA GLY A 302 -10.52 -0.56 2.31
C GLY A 302 -10.91 -0.44 0.83
N ALA A 303 -11.68 0.59 0.46
CA ALA A 303 -12.05 0.82 -0.94
C ALA A 303 -10.96 1.55 -1.76
N MET A 304 -9.90 2.07 -1.12
CA MET A 304 -8.85 2.79 -1.83
C MET A 304 -8.02 1.88 -2.75
N GLU A 305 -7.65 0.68 -2.30
CA GLU A 305 -6.85 -0.25 -3.11
C GLU A 305 -7.62 -0.68 -4.38
N PRO A 306 -8.86 -1.19 -4.29
CA PRO A 306 -9.65 -1.51 -5.48
C PRO A 306 -9.78 -0.32 -6.45
N ASP A 307 -9.98 0.89 -5.93
CA ASP A 307 -10.12 2.09 -6.77
C ASP A 307 -8.82 2.44 -7.51
N ILE A 308 -7.67 2.34 -6.84
CA ILE A 308 -6.36 2.55 -7.46
C ILE A 308 -6.09 1.48 -8.53
N ILE A 309 -6.39 0.21 -8.23
CA ILE A 309 -6.17 -0.89 -9.19
C ILE A 309 -7.06 -0.69 -10.42
N VAL A 310 -8.34 -0.36 -10.23
CA VAL A 310 -9.25 -0.07 -11.35
C VAL A 310 -8.75 1.09 -12.21
N GLU A 311 -8.29 2.18 -11.61
CA GLU A 311 -7.69 3.32 -12.35
C GLU A 311 -6.50 2.85 -13.20
N GLY A 312 -5.64 1.99 -12.64
CA GLY A 312 -4.50 1.42 -13.36
C GLY A 312 -4.89 0.47 -14.50
N PHE A 313 -5.98 -0.30 -14.34
CA PHE A 313 -6.53 -1.14 -15.41
C PHE A 313 -7.15 -0.29 -16.53
N GLN A 314 -7.90 0.76 -16.19
CA GLN A 314 -8.48 1.68 -17.17
C GLN A 314 -7.41 2.38 -18.02
N ARG A 315 -6.27 2.73 -17.41
CA ARG A 315 -5.14 3.37 -18.12
C ARG A 315 -4.20 2.42 -18.85
N SER A 316 -4.37 1.11 -18.73
CA SER A 316 -3.45 0.11 -19.29
C SER A 316 -3.23 0.27 -20.81
N VAL A 317 -4.31 0.42 -21.57
CA VAL A 317 -4.27 0.57 -23.03
C VAL A 317 -3.65 1.92 -23.42
N GLU A 318 -4.04 3.01 -22.76
CA GLU A 318 -3.49 4.35 -23.02
C GLU A 318 -1.99 4.43 -22.70
N MET A 319 -1.58 3.95 -21.53
CA MET A 319 -0.20 4.08 -21.05
C MET A 319 0.77 3.10 -21.72
N HIS A 320 0.32 1.87 -21.97
CA HIS A 320 1.19 0.76 -22.31
C HIS A 320 0.80 0.06 -23.62
N GLY A 321 -0.40 0.32 -24.14
CA GLY A 321 -0.91 -0.33 -25.34
C GLY A 321 -1.16 -1.83 -25.16
N VAL A 322 -1.54 -2.25 -23.95
CA VAL A 322 -1.83 -3.65 -23.59
C VAL A 322 -3.04 -3.76 -22.67
N GLU A 323 -3.75 -4.88 -22.71
CA GLU A 323 -4.80 -5.23 -21.75
C GLU A 323 -4.28 -6.15 -20.63
N TYR A 324 -4.80 -5.95 -19.42
CA TYR A 324 -4.48 -6.82 -18.28
C TYR A 324 -5.51 -7.96 -18.16
N ARG A 325 -5.32 -9.06 -18.88
CA ARG A 325 -6.28 -10.19 -18.92
C ARG A 325 -6.19 -11.13 -17.72
N THR A 326 -5.10 -11.10 -16.97
CA THR A 326 -4.96 -11.89 -15.75
C THR A 326 -4.24 -11.08 -14.70
N PHE A 327 -4.71 -11.16 -13.44
CA PHE A 327 -3.95 -10.59 -12.33
C PHE A 327 -3.75 -11.59 -11.21
N ILE A 328 -2.60 -11.46 -10.55
CA ILE A 328 -2.21 -12.18 -9.35
C ILE A 328 -2.37 -11.21 -8.19
N GLY A 329 -3.19 -11.56 -7.22
CA GLY A 329 -3.40 -10.72 -6.04
C GLY A 329 -3.76 -11.56 -4.82
N ASP A 330 -3.93 -10.86 -3.70
CA ASP A 330 -4.40 -11.45 -2.46
C ASP A 330 -5.88 -11.88 -2.56
N GLY A 331 -6.36 -12.61 -1.55
CA GLY A 331 -7.66 -13.28 -1.54
C GLY A 331 -8.89 -12.37 -1.64
N ASP A 332 -8.71 -11.06 -1.68
CA ASP A 332 -9.77 -10.07 -1.66
C ASP A 332 -10.58 -10.12 -2.97
N SER A 333 -11.89 -10.36 -2.85
CA SER A 333 -12.83 -10.48 -3.96
C SER A 333 -13.32 -9.12 -4.48
N SER A 334 -13.13 -8.04 -3.70
CA SER A 334 -13.59 -6.69 -4.03
C SER A 334 -12.91 -6.11 -5.26
N VAL A 335 -11.61 -6.38 -5.45
CA VAL A 335 -10.83 -5.90 -6.60
C VAL A 335 -11.37 -6.49 -7.91
N LEU A 336 -11.57 -7.81 -7.95
CA LEU A 336 -12.08 -8.50 -9.15
C LEU A 336 -13.46 -7.97 -9.52
N HIS A 337 -14.37 -7.84 -8.55
CA HIS A 337 -15.72 -7.34 -8.80
C HIS A 337 -15.70 -5.92 -9.37
N GLN A 338 -14.86 -5.02 -8.84
CA GLN A 338 -14.79 -3.67 -9.38
C GLN A 338 -14.17 -3.61 -10.78
N ILE A 339 -13.19 -4.46 -11.08
CA ILE A 339 -12.62 -4.57 -12.44
C ILE A 339 -13.70 -5.02 -13.43
N LEU A 340 -14.45 -6.07 -13.10
CA LEU A 340 -15.53 -6.59 -13.96
C LEU A 340 -16.58 -5.53 -14.28
N THR A 341 -16.90 -4.66 -13.31
CA THR A 341 -17.96 -3.66 -13.45
C THR A 341 -17.49 -2.35 -14.09
N LYS A 342 -16.25 -1.91 -13.83
CA LYS A 342 -15.78 -0.55 -14.18
C LYS A 342 -14.76 -0.49 -15.33
N VAL A 343 -14.19 -1.62 -15.74
CA VAL A 343 -13.17 -1.68 -16.81
C VAL A 343 -13.82 -2.24 -18.07
N GLU A 344 -13.59 -1.59 -19.22
CA GLU A 344 -14.21 -1.96 -20.50
C GLU A 344 -13.95 -3.42 -20.91
N TYR A 345 -12.69 -3.86 -20.84
CA TYR A 345 -12.30 -5.25 -21.07
C TYR A 345 -12.41 -6.12 -19.80
N GLY A 346 -13.01 -5.61 -18.72
CA GLY A 346 -13.10 -6.24 -17.41
C GLY A 346 -13.65 -7.66 -17.46
N ARG A 347 -14.67 -7.91 -18.31
CA ARG A 347 -15.30 -9.23 -18.52
C ARG A 347 -14.34 -10.36 -18.87
N PHE A 348 -13.17 -10.03 -19.41
CA PHE A 348 -12.16 -11.00 -19.82
C PHE A 348 -11.07 -11.22 -18.77
N VAL A 349 -11.09 -10.45 -17.67
CA VAL A 349 -10.07 -10.48 -16.63
C VAL A 349 -10.28 -11.69 -15.73
N LYS A 350 -9.20 -12.45 -15.54
CA LYS A 350 -9.16 -13.60 -14.64
C LYS A 350 -8.27 -13.34 -13.43
N LYS A 351 -8.69 -13.82 -12.26
CA LYS A 351 -7.89 -13.76 -11.04
C LYS A 351 -7.10 -15.06 -10.86
N ARG A 352 -5.82 -14.93 -10.52
CA ARG A 352 -5.00 -15.98 -9.90
C ARG A 352 -4.71 -15.58 -8.45
N GLU A 353 -4.69 -16.56 -7.56
CA GLU A 353 -4.57 -16.30 -6.12
C GLU A 353 -3.11 -16.38 -5.68
N CYS A 354 -2.69 -15.50 -4.78
CA CYS A 354 -1.40 -15.63 -4.12
C CYS A 354 -1.36 -16.92 -3.27
N ALA A 355 -0.51 -17.87 -3.64
CA ALA A 355 -0.41 -19.16 -2.97
C ALA A 355 -0.01 -19.03 -1.48
N ASN A 356 0.85 -18.05 -1.17
CA ASN A 356 1.25 -17.78 0.22
C ASN A 356 0.06 -17.26 1.04
N HIS A 357 -0.76 -16.37 0.46
CA HIS A 357 -1.94 -15.83 1.10
C HIS A 357 -2.99 -16.92 1.34
N VAL A 358 -3.33 -17.71 0.32
CA VAL A 358 -4.34 -18.77 0.47
C VAL A 358 -3.92 -19.83 1.51
N VAL A 359 -2.65 -20.24 1.49
CA VAL A 359 -2.11 -21.18 2.50
C VAL A 359 -2.11 -20.56 3.89
N LYS A 360 -1.87 -19.25 4.02
CA LYS A 360 -1.99 -18.52 5.30
C LYS A 360 -3.44 -18.52 5.78
N CYS A 361 -4.43 -18.23 4.93
CA CYS A 361 -5.85 -18.30 5.29
C CYS A 361 -6.26 -19.70 5.74
N TYR A 362 -5.82 -20.74 5.03
CA TYR A 362 -6.03 -22.14 5.43
C TYR A 362 -5.45 -22.41 6.82
N THR A 363 -4.21 -21.94 7.07
CA THR A 363 -3.54 -22.09 8.36
C THR A 363 -4.28 -21.36 9.49
N THR A 364 -4.72 -20.12 9.26
CA THR A 364 -5.49 -19.34 10.24
C THR A 364 -6.78 -20.07 10.61
N ARG A 365 -7.53 -20.56 9.62
CA ARG A 365 -8.77 -21.32 9.85
C ARG A 365 -8.54 -22.59 10.68
N LEU A 366 -7.43 -23.29 10.46
CA LEU A 366 -7.06 -24.46 11.29
C LEU A 366 -6.78 -24.06 12.74
N TYR A 367 -6.12 -22.91 12.97
CA TYR A 367 -5.93 -22.38 14.32
C TYR A 367 -7.25 -21.96 14.97
N ASP A 368 -8.19 -21.38 14.23
CA ASP A 368 -9.51 -21.01 14.75
C ASP A 368 -10.32 -22.26 15.16
N ILE A 369 -10.30 -23.31 14.33
CA ILE A 369 -10.91 -24.61 14.66
C ILE A 369 -10.32 -25.19 15.96
N ALA A 370 -8.99 -25.07 16.12
CA ALA A 370 -8.27 -25.53 17.30
C ALA A 370 -8.61 -24.73 18.57
N LYS A 371 -8.99 -23.45 18.43
CA LYS A 371 -9.44 -22.60 19.55
C LYS A 371 -10.90 -22.85 19.93
N GLU A 372 -11.77 -22.97 18.95
CA GLU A 372 -13.23 -23.06 19.15
C GLU A 372 -13.68 -24.43 19.68
N THR A 373 -12.94 -25.50 19.40
CA THR A 373 -13.39 -26.86 19.65
C THR A 373 -12.73 -27.42 20.92
N LYS A 374 -13.50 -27.61 22.00
CA LYS A 374 -13.01 -28.25 23.24
C LYS A 374 -12.42 -29.64 22.94
N GLY A 375 -11.22 -29.92 23.45
CA GLY A 375 -10.49 -31.18 23.21
C GLY A 375 -9.76 -31.29 21.87
N SER A 376 -9.85 -30.29 20.99
CA SER A 376 -9.16 -30.31 19.69
C SER A 376 -7.65 -30.06 19.76
N SER A 377 -7.14 -29.52 20.87
CA SER A 377 -5.71 -29.28 21.09
C SER A 377 -4.86 -30.57 21.08
N ALA A 378 -5.45 -31.71 21.45
CA ALA A 378 -4.81 -33.03 21.36
C ALA A 378 -4.61 -33.48 19.90
N PHE A 379 -5.44 -32.99 18.98
CA PHE A 379 -5.43 -33.37 17.57
C PHE A 379 -4.75 -32.31 16.70
N LEU A 380 -5.13 -31.03 16.83
CA LEU A 380 -4.62 -29.88 16.08
C LEU A 380 -3.55 -29.12 16.88
N SER A 381 -2.42 -29.79 17.16
CA SER A 381 -1.27 -29.11 17.75
C SER A 381 -0.58 -28.18 16.75
N GLY A 382 0.11 -27.14 17.23
CA GLY A 382 0.88 -26.22 16.38
C GLY A 382 1.82 -26.91 15.37
N PRO A 383 2.58 -27.94 15.77
CA PRO A 383 3.39 -28.73 14.84
C PRO A 383 2.59 -29.43 13.73
N ARG A 384 1.42 -29.99 14.05
CA ARG A 384 0.56 -30.65 13.05
C ARG A 384 -0.07 -29.65 12.08
N ILE A 385 -0.52 -28.50 12.57
CA ILE A 385 -1.00 -27.41 11.71
C ILE A 385 0.13 -26.96 10.77
N LYS A 386 1.38 -26.88 11.25
CA LYS A 386 2.54 -26.58 10.40
C LYS A 386 2.79 -27.66 9.34
N ARG A 387 2.61 -28.95 9.67
CA ARG A 387 2.67 -30.05 8.69
C ARG A 387 1.60 -29.91 7.62
N LEU A 388 0.34 -29.60 7.98
CA LEU A 388 -0.75 -29.36 7.02
C LEU A 388 -0.43 -28.20 6.08
N LYS A 389 0.03 -27.07 6.64
CA LYS A 389 0.48 -25.90 5.87
C LYS A 389 1.58 -26.27 4.87
N ASN A 390 2.62 -26.96 5.34
CA ASN A 390 3.76 -27.36 4.50
C ASN A 390 3.33 -28.37 3.43
N GLY A 391 2.45 -29.30 3.76
CA GLY A 391 1.86 -30.26 2.82
C GLY A 391 1.12 -29.57 1.69
N ALA A 392 0.21 -28.64 2.02
CA ALA A 392 -0.51 -27.85 1.02
C ALA A 392 0.44 -27.06 0.10
N ARG A 393 1.47 -26.42 0.67
CA ARG A 393 2.47 -25.68 -0.11
C ARG A 393 3.29 -26.60 -1.02
N LYS A 394 3.68 -27.79 -0.52
CA LYS A 394 4.43 -28.79 -1.28
C LYS A 394 3.62 -29.32 -2.46
N ALA A 395 2.33 -29.61 -2.26
CA ALA A 395 1.42 -30.02 -3.34
C ALA A 395 1.32 -28.95 -4.43
N ILE A 396 1.05 -27.69 -4.05
CA ILE A 396 0.98 -26.57 -5.01
C ILE A 396 2.28 -26.46 -5.83
N LYS A 397 3.44 -26.48 -5.16
CA LYS A 397 4.74 -26.37 -5.83
C LYS A 397 5.04 -27.56 -6.76
N HIS A 398 4.63 -28.77 -6.37
CA HIS A 398 4.82 -29.98 -7.16
C HIS A 398 4.07 -29.87 -8.50
N TYR A 399 2.77 -29.58 -8.46
CA TYR A 399 1.97 -29.47 -9.68
C TYR A 399 2.36 -28.26 -10.54
N ALA A 400 2.81 -27.16 -9.93
CA ALA A 400 3.32 -26.01 -10.68
C ALA A 400 4.65 -26.29 -11.40
N ASN A 401 5.53 -27.13 -10.83
CA ASN A 401 6.72 -27.59 -11.53
C ASN A 401 6.34 -28.45 -12.74
N ILE A 402 5.44 -29.43 -12.56
CA ILE A 402 4.97 -30.28 -13.66
C ILE A 402 4.35 -29.43 -14.77
N LEU A 403 3.50 -28.46 -14.43
CA LEU A 403 2.86 -27.58 -15.40
C LEU A 403 3.87 -26.72 -16.18
N ARG A 404 4.99 -26.33 -15.56
CA ARG A 404 6.07 -25.58 -16.24
C ARG A 404 6.83 -26.41 -17.27
N ASP A 405 6.93 -27.72 -17.06
CA ASP A 405 7.65 -28.63 -17.95
C ASP A 405 6.78 -29.15 -19.11
N VAL A 406 5.48 -28.81 -19.12
CA VAL A 406 4.56 -29.18 -20.20
C VAL A 406 4.92 -28.47 -21.50
N GLN A 407 5.24 -29.24 -22.53
CA GLN A 407 5.41 -28.78 -23.91
C GLN A 407 4.27 -29.27 -24.81
N GLY A 408 3.90 -28.49 -25.82
CA GLY A 408 2.89 -28.88 -26.82
C GLY A 408 1.96 -27.74 -27.22
N THR A 409 0.95 -28.09 -28.02
CA THR A 409 -0.06 -27.12 -28.51
C THR A 409 -0.91 -26.56 -27.36
N ALA A 410 -1.43 -25.34 -27.53
CA ALA A 410 -2.24 -24.64 -26.51
C ALA A 410 -3.43 -25.48 -25.99
N GLN A 411 -4.03 -26.31 -26.86
CA GLN A 411 -5.13 -27.20 -26.49
C GLN A 411 -4.68 -28.33 -25.56
N LYS A 412 -3.50 -28.94 -25.82
CA LYS A 412 -2.91 -29.96 -24.94
C LYS A 412 -2.51 -29.37 -23.59
N GLN A 413 -1.93 -28.18 -23.59
CA GLN A 413 -1.58 -27.45 -22.36
C GLN A 413 -2.82 -27.17 -21.49
N ARG A 414 -3.94 -26.77 -22.12
CA ARG A 414 -5.20 -26.50 -21.40
C ARG A 414 -5.81 -27.77 -20.80
N ALA A 415 -5.81 -28.87 -21.54
CA ALA A 415 -6.31 -30.16 -21.06
C ALA A 415 -5.46 -30.69 -19.89
N GLN A 416 -4.13 -30.64 -20.02
CA GLN A 416 -3.22 -31.04 -18.95
C GLN A 416 -3.34 -30.13 -17.72
N LYS A 417 -3.48 -28.82 -17.90
CA LYS A 417 -3.74 -27.90 -16.78
C LYS A 417 -5.00 -28.30 -16.02
N ALA A 418 -6.10 -28.59 -16.72
CA ALA A 418 -7.35 -29.01 -16.08
C ALA A 418 -7.20 -30.34 -15.32
N ASP A 419 -6.40 -31.27 -15.85
CA ASP A 419 -6.10 -32.53 -15.17
C ASP A 419 -5.24 -32.34 -13.91
N LEU A 420 -4.14 -31.58 -14.02
CA LEU A 420 -3.27 -31.24 -12.89
C LEU A 420 -4.02 -30.46 -11.80
N THR A 421 -4.97 -29.60 -12.18
CA THR A 421 -5.86 -28.91 -11.24
C THR A 421 -6.73 -29.91 -10.47
N ARG A 422 -7.33 -30.90 -11.14
CA ARG A 422 -8.12 -31.96 -10.47
C ARG A 422 -7.24 -32.78 -9.50
N GLN A 423 -6.02 -33.11 -9.92
CA GLN A 423 -5.08 -33.85 -9.08
C GLN A 423 -4.62 -33.03 -7.86
N LEU A 424 -4.33 -31.74 -8.03
CA LEU A 424 -4.00 -30.82 -6.93
C LEU A 424 -5.16 -30.71 -5.93
N ALA A 425 -6.39 -30.56 -6.41
CA ALA A 425 -7.56 -30.51 -5.53
C ALA A 425 -7.70 -31.80 -4.71
N GLY A 426 -7.53 -32.97 -5.33
CA GLY A 426 -7.54 -34.26 -4.64
C GLY A 426 -6.47 -34.36 -3.54
N ASP A 427 -5.24 -33.93 -3.84
CA ASP A 427 -4.14 -33.98 -2.88
C ASP A 427 -4.33 -32.98 -1.72
N LEU A 428 -4.93 -31.82 -1.97
CA LEU A 428 -5.27 -30.84 -0.92
C LEU A 428 -6.33 -31.39 0.04
N ILE A 429 -7.33 -32.12 -0.48
CA ILE A 429 -8.37 -32.79 0.31
C ILE A 429 -7.79 -33.99 1.09
N ASN A 430 -6.84 -34.71 0.49
CA ASN A 430 -6.18 -35.85 1.14
C ASN A 430 -5.10 -35.41 2.17
N GLY A 431 -4.58 -34.19 2.07
CA GLY A 431 -3.55 -33.65 2.96
C GLY A 431 -3.82 -33.86 4.46
N PRO A 432 -5.03 -33.57 4.97
CA PRO A 432 -5.42 -33.91 6.34
C PRO A 432 -5.24 -35.39 6.69
N LYS A 433 -5.81 -36.31 5.89
CA LYS A 433 -5.73 -37.76 6.15
C LYS A 433 -4.28 -38.22 6.29
N HIS A 434 -3.43 -37.78 5.36
CA HIS A 434 -1.99 -38.06 5.40
C HIS A 434 -1.33 -37.56 6.70
N VAL A 435 -1.60 -36.33 7.13
CA VAL A 435 -0.96 -35.76 8.33
C VAL A 435 -1.39 -36.49 9.61
N PHE A 436 -2.62 -37.02 9.65
CA PHE A 436 -3.18 -37.75 10.78
C PHE A 436 -2.95 -39.28 10.73
N GLY A 437 -2.18 -39.80 9.76
CA GLY A 437 -1.76 -41.21 9.72
C GLY A 437 -2.65 -42.13 8.88
N CYS A 438 -3.62 -41.60 8.12
CA CYS A 438 -4.39 -42.36 7.14
C CYS A 438 -3.74 -42.20 5.75
N HIS A 439 -3.23 -43.30 5.21
CA HIS A 439 -2.40 -43.32 3.99
C HIS A 439 -3.09 -43.91 2.76
N ASP A 440 -4.40 -44.19 2.83
CA ASP A 440 -5.18 -44.97 1.85
C ASP A 440 -5.18 -44.39 0.42
N SER A 441 -4.92 -43.08 0.27
CA SER A 441 -4.93 -42.38 -1.02
C SER A 441 -3.71 -41.48 -1.21
N CYS A 442 -2.60 -41.78 -0.53
CA CYS A 442 -1.37 -41.02 -0.64
C CYS A 442 -0.57 -41.35 -1.91
N LYS A 443 -0.01 -40.32 -2.56
CA LYS A 443 0.92 -40.46 -3.70
C LYS A 443 2.37 -40.48 -3.23
N ASP A 444 3.25 -41.12 -4.01
CA ASP A 444 4.66 -41.37 -3.67
C ASP A 444 5.48 -40.09 -3.47
N TYR A 445 5.20 -39.01 -4.20
CA TYR A 445 5.91 -37.74 -4.03
C TYR A 445 5.60 -37.05 -2.69
N PHE A 446 4.46 -37.39 -2.08
CA PHE A 446 3.90 -36.75 -0.89
C PHE A 446 4.11 -37.59 0.37
N CYS A 447 4.14 -38.91 0.26
CA CYS A 447 4.21 -39.85 1.37
C CYS A 447 5.40 -40.81 1.24
N ASP A 448 6.12 -41.04 2.34
CA ASP A 448 7.26 -41.94 2.45
C ASP A 448 6.89 -43.40 2.80
N GLY A 449 5.60 -43.72 2.79
CA GLY A 449 5.09 -45.05 3.17
C GLY A 449 5.22 -45.40 4.65
N THR A 450 5.68 -44.49 5.52
CA THR A 450 5.80 -44.77 6.96
C THR A 450 4.41 -44.83 7.61
N LYS A 451 4.00 -46.02 8.07
CA LYS A 451 2.73 -46.23 8.77
C LYS A 451 2.92 -45.85 10.24
N GLY A 452 2.61 -44.60 10.59
CA GLY A 452 2.41 -44.20 11.98
C GLY A 452 1.04 -44.64 12.51
N ASP A 453 0.79 -44.41 13.80
CA ASP A 453 -0.54 -44.63 14.39
C ASP A 453 -1.59 -43.78 13.65
N ASN A 454 -2.67 -44.41 13.21
CA ASN A 454 -3.79 -43.72 12.55
C ASN A 454 -4.65 -43.02 13.59
N ILE A 455 -4.33 -41.75 13.83
CA ILE A 455 -5.04 -40.87 14.78
C ILE A 455 -6.28 -40.25 14.11
N TYR A 456 -6.40 -40.36 12.77
CA TYR A 456 -7.53 -39.83 12.03
C TYR A 456 -8.84 -40.52 12.43
N ASP A 457 -8.85 -41.85 12.50
CA ASP A 457 -10.06 -42.63 12.80
C ASP A 457 -10.51 -42.46 14.26
N ALA A 458 -9.57 -42.23 15.17
CA ALA A 458 -9.83 -41.94 16.58
C ALA A 458 -10.30 -40.50 16.84
N MET A 459 -10.28 -39.62 15.82
CA MET A 459 -10.66 -38.22 15.96
C MET A 459 -12.20 -38.07 16.00
N PRO A 460 -12.75 -37.17 16.84
CA PRO A 460 -14.17 -36.85 16.81
C PRO A 460 -14.65 -36.45 15.40
N LYS A 461 -15.74 -37.06 14.92
CA LYS A 461 -16.28 -36.82 13.57
C LYS A 461 -16.53 -35.33 13.27
N VAL A 462 -16.99 -34.57 14.26
CA VAL A 462 -17.20 -33.11 14.13
C VAL A 462 -15.90 -32.38 13.80
N LEU A 463 -14.78 -32.78 14.42
CA LEU A 463 -13.47 -32.17 14.17
C LEU A 463 -12.93 -32.57 12.80
N GLN A 464 -13.09 -33.84 12.40
CA GLN A 464 -12.74 -34.30 11.05
C GLN A 464 -13.48 -33.47 9.99
N MET A 465 -14.80 -33.29 10.15
CA MET A 465 -15.63 -32.50 9.22
C MET A 465 -15.15 -31.04 9.13
N LYS A 466 -14.81 -30.40 10.26
CA LYS A 466 -14.27 -29.03 10.25
C LYS A 466 -12.94 -28.93 9.49
N ILE A 467 -12.03 -29.88 9.69
CA ILE A 467 -10.72 -29.90 9.03
C ILE A 467 -10.87 -30.18 7.53
N VAL A 468 -11.69 -31.16 7.14
CA VAL A 468 -11.98 -31.46 5.73
C VAL A 468 -12.66 -30.28 5.06
N THR A 469 -13.59 -29.60 5.75
CA THR A 469 -14.20 -28.37 5.22
C THR A 469 -13.16 -27.28 4.96
N ALA A 470 -12.20 -27.09 5.87
CA ALA A 470 -11.10 -26.16 5.65
C ALA A 470 -10.22 -26.56 4.45
N ALA A 471 -9.98 -27.86 4.26
CA ALA A 471 -9.22 -28.39 3.12
C ALA A 471 -9.99 -28.24 1.79
N ASN A 472 -11.30 -28.42 1.81
CA ASN A 472 -12.16 -28.22 0.64
C ASN A 472 -12.09 -26.76 0.14
N ILE A 473 -12.07 -25.78 1.05
CA ILE A 473 -12.00 -24.35 0.66
C ILE A 473 -10.70 -24.01 -0.08
N ILE A 474 -9.57 -24.60 0.31
CA ILE A 474 -8.31 -24.42 -0.44
C ILE A 474 -8.33 -25.22 -1.75
N ALA A 475 -8.93 -26.41 -1.76
CA ALA A 475 -9.07 -27.24 -2.96
C ALA A 475 -9.98 -26.60 -4.03
N GLU A 476 -11.02 -25.87 -3.63
CA GLU A 476 -11.87 -25.09 -4.52
C GLU A 476 -11.10 -24.00 -5.28
N LYS A 477 -9.95 -23.57 -4.75
CA LYS A 477 -9.07 -22.58 -5.38
C LYS A 477 -7.93 -23.22 -6.18
N ALA A 478 -7.93 -24.54 -6.39
CA ALA A 478 -6.82 -25.26 -7.03
C ALA A 478 -6.53 -24.76 -8.46
N ASP A 479 -7.55 -24.36 -9.21
CA ASP A 479 -7.43 -23.80 -10.57
C ASP A 479 -6.62 -22.48 -10.58
N ARG A 480 -6.79 -21.68 -9.53
CA ARG A 480 -6.08 -20.40 -9.32
C ARG A 480 -4.72 -20.56 -8.66
N LEU A 481 -4.42 -21.73 -8.10
CA LEU A 481 -3.17 -22.04 -7.37
C LEU A 481 -2.17 -22.88 -8.15
N VAL A 482 -2.62 -23.61 -9.20
CA VAL A 482 -1.79 -24.58 -9.94
C VAL A 482 -0.52 -23.97 -10.56
N THR A 483 -0.44 -22.65 -10.72
CA THR A 483 0.70 -21.91 -11.27
C THR A 483 1.73 -21.46 -10.22
N ASP A 484 1.44 -21.64 -8.92
CA ASP A 484 2.31 -21.21 -7.81
C ASP A 484 2.63 -19.70 -7.78
N ASP A 485 1.64 -18.89 -8.11
CA ASP A 485 1.80 -17.44 -8.19
C ASP A 485 1.86 -16.76 -6.81
N THR A 486 2.63 -15.67 -6.70
CA THR A 486 2.79 -14.91 -5.44
C THR A 486 2.76 -13.40 -5.66
N SER A 487 2.15 -12.67 -4.73
CA SER A 487 2.12 -11.20 -4.67
C SER A 487 3.39 -10.58 -4.03
N ASN A 488 4.40 -11.40 -3.70
CA ASN A 488 5.62 -11.00 -2.99
C ASN A 488 6.36 -9.78 -3.59
N LEU A 489 6.28 -9.55 -4.90
CA LEU A 489 6.88 -8.37 -5.53
C LEU A 489 6.20 -7.08 -5.09
N ALA A 490 4.88 -7.10 -5.00
CA ALA A 490 4.12 -5.96 -4.56
C ALA A 490 4.34 -5.73 -3.06
N GLU A 491 4.40 -6.80 -2.25
CA GLU A 491 4.85 -6.71 -0.84
C GLU A 491 6.25 -6.07 -0.71
N ALA A 492 7.17 -6.35 -1.64
CA ALA A 492 8.49 -5.73 -1.66
C ALA A 492 8.43 -4.22 -1.93
N VAL A 493 7.50 -3.75 -2.79
CA VAL A 493 7.22 -2.33 -2.94
C VAL A 493 6.66 -1.75 -1.64
N MET A 494 5.70 -2.44 -1.00
CA MET A 494 5.13 -2.00 0.27
C MET A 494 6.18 -1.91 1.39
N ALA A 495 7.18 -2.80 1.39
CA ALA A 495 8.32 -2.72 2.30
C ALA A 495 9.19 -1.48 2.04
N LEU A 496 9.40 -1.10 0.78
CA LEU A 496 10.10 0.14 0.42
C LEU A 496 9.29 1.38 0.78
N VAL A 497 7.97 1.37 0.57
CA VAL A 497 7.06 2.43 1.02
C VAL A 497 7.15 2.57 2.54
N ALA A 498 7.13 1.45 3.29
CA ALA A 498 7.29 1.46 4.74
C ALA A 498 8.66 2.04 5.15
N LYS A 499 9.74 1.70 4.46
CA LYS A 499 11.07 2.28 4.70
C LYS A 499 11.06 3.81 4.51
N LEU A 500 10.62 4.29 3.35
CA LEU A 500 10.68 5.72 3.01
C LEU A 500 9.65 6.56 3.79
N SER A 501 8.59 5.96 4.31
CA SER A 501 7.62 6.62 5.19
C SER A 501 8.03 6.66 6.67
N GLY A 502 9.16 6.03 7.04
CA GLY A 502 9.60 5.99 8.44
C GLY A 502 8.90 4.89 9.26
N GLY A 503 8.82 3.67 8.71
CA GLY A 503 8.33 2.49 9.41
C GLY A 503 6.83 2.47 9.71
N LYS A 504 6.05 3.38 9.10
CA LYS A 504 4.64 3.68 9.44
C LYS A 504 4.44 4.20 10.87
N GLN A 505 5.51 4.71 11.50
CA GLN A 505 5.48 5.30 12.84
C GLN A 505 5.18 6.80 12.79
N ILE A 506 5.63 7.47 11.72
CA ILE A 506 5.45 8.90 11.53
C ILE A 506 4.23 9.16 10.65
N ASN A 507 3.31 10.02 11.09
CA ASN A 507 2.18 10.41 10.27
C ASN A 507 2.64 11.35 9.13
N ARG A 508 2.76 10.79 7.92
CA ARG A 508 3.08 11.53 6.69
C ARG A 508 1.85 11.88 5.84
N CYS A 509 0.64 11.62 6.34
CA CYS A 509 -0.62 11.68 5.58
C CYS A 509 -1.26 13.07 5.58
N GLN A 510 -0.69 14.04 6.29
CA GLN A 510 -1.27 15.36 6.46
C GLN A 510 -1.25 16.20 5.16
N LYS A 511 -0.29 15.94 4.26
CA LYS A 511 -0.14 16.59 2.95
C LYS A 511 0.45 15.57 1.95
N GLY A 512 1.05 16.03 0.85
CA GLY A 512 1.66 15.17 -0.18
C GLY A 512 2.89 14.35 0.23
N SER A 513 3.41 14.48 1.46
CA SER A 513 4.63 13.78 1.90
C SER A 513 4.55 12.26 1.72
N TYR A 514 3.43 11.63 2.12
CA TYR A 514 3.23 10.18 1.93
C TYR A 514 3.28 9.79 0.44
N GLU A 515 2.60 10.56 -0.41
CA GLU A 515 2.55 10.35 -1.85
C GLU A 515 3.94 10.47 -2.50
N HIS A 516 4.70 11.52 -2.17
CA HIS A 516 6.06 11.72 -2.69
C HIS A 516 7.00 10.57 -2.30
N ARG A 517 6.87 10.04 -1.09
CA ARG A 517 7.65 8.88 -0.62
C ARG A 517 7.24 7.58 -1.31
N CYS A 518 5.96 7.43 -1.68
CA CYS A 518 5.53 6.31 -2.51
C CYS A 518 6.18 6.36 -3.89
N TYR A 519 6.32 7.54 -4.51
CA TYR A 519 7.06 7.68 -5.77
C TYR A 519 8.55 7.34 -5.61
N GLY A 520 9.19 7.79 -4.53
CA GLY A 520 10.57 7.40 -4.21
C GLY A 520 10.73 5.89 -4.03
N ALA A 521 9.75 5.22 -3.40
CA ALA A 521 9.75 3.78 -3.21
C ALA A 521 9.58 3.03 -4.53
N GLY A 522 8.69 3.51 -5.41
CA GLY A 522 8.52 3.01 -6.78
C GLY A 522 9.82 3.12 -7.60
N LEU A 523 10.51 4.26 -7.52
CA LEU A 523 11.81 4.44 -8.18
C LEU A 523 12.87 3.48 -7.62
N SER A 524 12.93 3.34 -6.28
CA SER A 524 13.85 2.42 -5.63
C SER A 524 13.58 0.95 -5.99
N PHE A 525 12.32 0.58 -6.23
CA PHE A 525 11.95 -0.75 -6.71
C PHE A 525 12.40 -0.96 -8.16
N GLN A 526 12.02 -0.03 -9.04
CA GLN A 526 12.22 -0.11 -10.48
C GLN A 526 13.70 -0.08 -10.90
N LEU A 527 14.49 0.79 -10.25
CA LEU A 527 15.88 1.06 -10.62
C LEU A 527 16.88 0.41 -9.65
N GLY A 528 16.39 -0.21 -8.57
CA GLY A 528 17.20 -0.90 -7.59
C GLY A 528 18.29 -0.02 -6.97
N PRO A 529 19.50 -0.54 -6.73
CA PRO A 529 20.62 0.21 -6.13
C PRO A 529 21.03 1.48 -6.87
N GLN A 530 20.71 1.59 -8.16
CA GLN A 530 21.09 2.72 -9.01
C GLN A 530 20.05 3.84 -9.03
N TRP A 531 18.94 3.72 -8.28
CA TRP A 531 17.82 4.66 -8.38
C TRP A 531 18.23 6.12 -8.12
N HIS A 532 19.07 6.39 -7.12
CA HIS A 532 19.58 7.76 -6.90
C HIS A 532 20.36 8.29 -8.11
N CYS A 533 21.24 7.48 -8.69
CA CYS A 533 22.06 7.89 -9.83
C CYS A 533 21.21 8.18 -11.06
N THR A 534 20.33 7.23 -11.40
CA THR A 534 19.50 7.30 -12.61
C THR A 534 18.45 8.40 -12.49
N THR A 535 17.79 8.54 -11.33
CA THR A 535 16.81 9.61 -11.12
C THR A 535 17.49 10.97 -11.08
N SER A 536 18.64 11.11 -10.42
CA SER A 536 19.39 12.38 -10.43
C SER A 536 19.85 12.76 -11.85
N LYS A 537 20.27 11.79 -12.66
CA LYS A 537 20.59 12.01 -14.08
C LYS A 537 19.36 12.40 -14.91
N ALA A 538 18.21 11.79 -14.65
CA ALA A 538 16.96 12.13 -15.35
C ALA A 538 16.50 13.54 -15.00
N VAL A 539 16.65 13.93 -13.74
CA VAL A 539 16.26 15.24 -13.21
C VAL A 539 17.21 16.35 -13.67
N THR A 540 18.51 16.13 -13.64
CA THR A 540 19.51 17.18 -13.94
C THR A 540 20.07 17.11 -15.35
N CYS A 541 19.71 16.10 -16.16
CA CYS A 541 20.36 15.80 -17.44
C CYS A 541 21.89 15.59 -17.38
N LYS A 542 22.51 15.63 -16.19
CA LYS A 542 23.94 15.44 -15.97
C LYS A 542 24.22 14.18 -15.17
N SER A 543 25.39 13.62 -15.40
CA SER A 543 25.83 12.49 -14.61
C SER A 543 26.13 12.92 -13.17
N PRO A 544 25.64 12.19 -12.15
CA PRO A 544 25.98 12.47 -10.76
C PRO A 544 27.48 12.33 -10.47
N ALA A 545 27.91 12.95 -9.38
CA ALA A 545 29.28 12.89 -8.89
C ALA A 545 29.74 11.44 -8.61
N ALA A 546 31.07 11.24 -8.65
CA ALA A 546 31.69 9.93 -8.45
C ALA A 546 31.34 9.29 -7.09
N VAL A 547 31.13 10.11 -6.05
CA VAL A 547 30.74 9.65 -4.70
C VAL A 547 29.43 8.86 -4.74
N LEU A 548 28.39 9.41 -5.39
CA LEU A 548 27.09 8.74 -5.50
C LEU A 548 27.19 7.47 -6.35
N LYS A 549 27.96 7.51 -7.45
CA LYS A 549 28.21 6.32 -8.29
C LYS A 549 28.92 5.19 -7.53
N ARG A 550 29.92 5.52 -6.72
CA ARG A 550 30.64 4.56 -5.87
C ARG A 550 29.70 3.92 -4.85
N TYR A 551 28.84 4.72 -4.22
CA TYR A 551 27.81 4.22 -3.31
C TYR A 551 26.85 3.24 -4.02
N ALA A 552 26.32 3.61 -5.18
CA ALA A 552 25.39 2.77 -5.93
C ALA A 552 26.05 1.46 -6.41
N SER A 553 27.32 1.53 -6.85
CA SER A 553 28.11 0.36 -7.25
C SER A 553 28.36 -0.58 -6.05
N LYS A 554 28.72 -0.03 -4.89
CA LYS A 554 28.86 -0.80 -3.64
C LYS A 554 27.55 -1.51 -3.26
N LYS A 555 26.41 -0.83 -3.38
CA LYS A 555 25.09 -1.42 -3.10
C LYS A 555 24.70 -2.50 -4.11
N THR A 556 25.07 -2.32 -5.37
CA THR A 556 24.87 -3.33 -6.43
C THR A 556 25.66 -4.60 -6.11
N ALA A 557 26.95 -4.46 -5.77
CA ALA A 557 27.79 -5.59 -5.37
C ALA A 557 27.27 -6.30 -4.10
N GLN A 558 26.83 -5.54 -3.09
CA GLN A 558 26.23 -6.11 -1.88
C GLN A 558 24.98 -6.94 -2.18
N LYS A 559 24.12 -6.47 -3.09
CA LYS A 559 22.92 -7.21 -3.52
C LYS A 559 23.30 -8.51 -4.24
N ALA A 560 24.22 -8.44 -5.20
CA ALA A 560 24.70 -9.61 -5.93
C ALA A 560 25.33 -10.66 -5.01
N ASN A 561 26.17 -10.23 -4.05
CA ASN A 561 26.77 -11.13 -3.06
C ASN A 561 25.73 -11.83 -2.18
N LYS A 562 24.69 -11.09 -1.74
CA LYS A 562 23.60 -11.68 -0.94
C LYS A 562 22.79 -12.69 -1.74
N GLU A 563 22.57 -12.45 -3.03
CA GLU A 563 21.89 -13.38 -3.93
C GLU A 563 22.74 -14.63 -4.19
N SER A 564 24.04 -14.48 -4.41
CA SER A 564 24.97 -15.60 -4.54
C SER A 564 25.01 -16.45 -3.27
N LEU A 565 25.12 -15.83 -2.10
CA LEU A 565 25.11 -16.53 -0.81
C LEU A 565 23.79 -17.28 -0.58
N ARG A 566 22.65 -16.69 -0.95
CA ARG A 566 21.34 -17.38 -0.87
C ARG A 566 21.27 -18.60 -1.79
N ARG A 567 21.87 -18.56 -2.98
CA ARG A 567 21.93 -19.72 -3.88
C ARG A 567 22.79 -20.82 -3.28
N LYS A 568 24.00 -20.48 -2.81
CA LYS A 568 24.89 -21.42 -2.10
C LYS A 568 24.22 -22.06 -0.88
N LEU A 569 23.57 -21.24 -0.05
CA LEU A 569 22.81 -21.75 1.10
C LEU A 569 21.62 -22.61 0.69
N PHE A 570 21.01 -22.39 -0.48
CA PHE A 570 19.94 -23.26 -0.97
C PHE A 570 20.48 -24.60 -1.47
N GLU A 571 21.65 -24.58 -2.12
CA GLU A 571 22.40 -25.77 -2.54
C GLU A 571 22.89 -26.56 -1.32
N GLU A 572 23.40 -25.89 -0.28
CA GLU A 572 23.92 -26.49 0.96
C GLU A 572 22.81 -26.94 1.92
N ASN A 573 21.73 -26.15 2.08
CA ASN A 573 20.60 -26.48 2.97
C ASN A 573 19.51 -27.34 2.32
N GLY A 574 19.73 -27.84 1.09
CA GLY A 574 18.97 -28.98 0.58
C GLY A 574 19.04 -30.21 1.50
N HIS A 575 19.96 -30.20 2.48
CA HIS A 575 20.26 -31.33 3.36
C HIS A 575 20.14 -31.10 4.88
N GLN A 576 19.65 -29.96 5.40
CA GLN A 576 19.59 -29.75 6.86
C GLN A 576 18.23 -29.28 7.39
N GLN A 577 17.66 -30.10 8.29
CA GLN A 577 16.42 -29.85 9.02
C GLN A 577 16.68 -28.87 10.19
N HIS A 578 16.08 -27.69 10.15
CA HIS A 578 16.27 -26.68 11.21
C HIS A 578 15.18 -26.67 12.30
N LYS A 579 15.66 -26.67 13.54
CA LYS A 579 14.93 -26.58 14.82
C LYS A 579 14.29 -25.21 15.05
N HIS A 580 13.15 -25.23 15.74
CA HIS A 580 12.26 -24.09 16.00
C HIS A 580 12.65 -23.26 17.23
N LYS A 581 12.34 -21.96 17.20
CA LYS A 581 12.24 -21.08 18.38
C LYS A 581 10.88 -20.37 18.37
N GLU A 582 10.25 -20.29 19.53
CA GLU A 582 8.86 -19.84 19.75
C GLU A 582 8.72 -18.33 19.92
N SER A 583 7.56 -17.78 19.54
CA SER A 583 7.08 -16.50 20.07
C SER A 583 5.56 -16.35 19.96
N THR A 584 5.04 -15.57 20.89
CA THR A 584 3.67 -15.45 21.42
C THR A 584 2.68 -14.61 20.59
N VAL A 585 1.40 -14.81 20.93
CA VAL A 585 0.16 -14.43 20.25
C VAL A 585 -0.29 -13.00 20.62
N ASN A 586 -0.98 -12.29 19.71
CA ASN A 586 -2.09 -11.43 20.14
C ASN A 586 -3.18 -11.24 19.08
N ASP A 587 -4.38 -11.09 19.63
CA ASP A 587 -5.72 -11.24 19.07
C ASP A 587 -6.28 -9.94 18.51
N SER A 588 -7.08 -10.03 17.45
CA SER A 588 -8.32 -9.27 17.20
C SER A 588 -8.76 -9.47 15.72
N MET A 589 -10.04 -9.79 15.50
CA MET A 589 -10.69 -9.97 14.18
C MET A 589 -12.16 -9.58 14.30
N ILE A 590 -12.56 -8.35 13.97
CA ILE A 590 -13.97 -8.01 13.68
C ILE A 590 -13.95 -6.87 12.66
N HIS A 591 -14.57 -7.08 11.48
CA HIS A 591 -15.08 -6.10 10.47
C HIS A 591 -15.08 -6.62 9.01
N TYR A 592 -15.14 -7.94 8.76
CA TYR A 592 -15.79 -8.43 7.54
C TYR A 592 -17.29 -8.53 7.81
N GLY A 593 -18.09 -7.74 7.07
CA GLY A 593 -19.53 -7.65 7.29
C GLY A 593 -20.30 -8.93 6.93
N PRO A 594 -21.54 -9.11 7.42
CA PRO A 594 -22.23 -10.39 7.42
C PRO A 594 -22.76 -10.91 6.07
N ASN A 595 -22.68 -10.11 4.99
CA ASN A 595 -23.32 -10.42 3.71
C ASN A 595 -22.37 -10.33 2.50
N CYS A 596 -21.32 -11.14 2.46
CA CYS A 596 -20.50 -11.39 1.25
C CYS A 596 -21.18 -12.38 0.26
N GLN A 597 -22.52 -12.34 0.17
CA GLN A 597 -23.30 -13.33 -0.59
C GLN A 597 -23.43 -12.95 -2.07
N GLN A 598 -22.40 -13.26 -2.86
CA GLN A 598 -22.58 -13.78 -4.23
C GLN A 598 -21.66 -14.99 -4.40
N PRO A 599 -22.14 -16.12 -4.94
CA PRO A 599 -21.35 -17.33 -5.07
C PRO A 599 -20.23 -17.18 -6.12
N ASP A 600 -19.03 -17.67 -5.79
CA ASP A 600 -17.85 -17.79 -6.67
C ASP A 600 -18.04 -18.79 -7.85
N MET A 601 -19.28 -19.23 -8.11
CA MET A 601 -19.60 -20.39 -8.94
C MET A 601 -20.64 -20.03 -10.02
N PRO A 602 -20.46 -20.46 -11.28
CA PRO A 602 -21.44 -20.27 -12.34
C PRO A 602 -22.81 -20.88 -11.99
N PRO A 603 -23.94 -20.28 -12.45
CA PRO A 603 -25.29 -20.72 -12.09
C PRO A 603 -25.61 -22.19 -12.42
N GLU A 604 -25.05 -22.71 -13.52
CA GLU A 604 -25.23 -24.11 -13.93
C GLU A 604 -24.57 -25.10 -12.95
N GLN A 605 -23.37 -24.76 -12.45
CA GLN A 605 -22.65 -25.58 -11.46
C GLN A 605 -23.30 -25.50 -10.08
N TYR A 606 -23.93 -24.37 -9.75
CA TYR A 606 -24.71 -24.23 -8.53
C TYR A 606 -25.93 -25.17 -8.56
N ALA A 607 -26.68 -25.19 -9.66
CA ALA A 607 -27.88 -26.04 -9.80
C ALA A 607 -27.57 -27.54 -9.78
N GLU A 608 -26.40 -27.95 -10.29
CA GLU A 608 -25.95 -29.34 -10.26
C GLU A 608 -25.56 -29.77 -8.83
N LYS A 609 -24.87 -28.89 -8.08
CA LYS A 609 -24.54 -29.14 -6.68
C LYS A 609 -25.75 -29.08 -5.75
N GLU A 610 -26.70 -28.19 -6.01
CA GLU A 610 -27.97 -28.13 -5.27
C GLU A 610 -28.74 -29.46 -5.39
N ARG A 611 -28.81 -30.05 -6.58
CA ARG A 611 -29.40 -31.38 -6.79
C ARG A 611 -28.64 -32.49 -6.05
N ALA A 612 -27.30 -32.47 -6.06
CA ALA A 612 -26.49 -33.45 -5.35
C ALA A 612 -26.67 -33.37 -3.82
N VAL A 613 -26.80 -32.15 -3.27
CA VAL A 613 -27.06 -31.93 -1.84
C VAL A 613 -28.48 -32.35 -1.47
N LEU A 614 -29.49 -32.04 -2.28
CA LEU A 614 -30.87 -32.47 -2.06
C LEU A 614 -31.01 -34.00 -2.12
N ALA A 615 -30.27 -34.67 -3.01
CA ALA A 615 -30.21 -36.12 -3.06
C ALA A 615 -29.56 -36.73 -1.80
N SER A 616 -28.59 -36.04 -1.19
CA SER A 616 -27.94 -36.47 0.06
C SER A 616 -28.78 -36.25 1.32
N LEU A 617 -29.91 -35.53 1.21
CA LEU A 617 -30.82 -35.20 2.32
C LEU A 617 -32.08 -36.07 2.36
N GLN A 618 -32.24 -37.04 1.46
CA GLN A 618 -33.35 -37.99 1.51
C GLN A 618 -33.16 -38.94 2.71
N PRO A 619 -34.10 -39.02 3.66
CA PRO A 619 -33.96 -39.81 4.89
C PRO A 619 -34.15 -41.31 4.63
N PHE A 620 -33.28 -42.14 5.20
CA PHE A 620 -33.55 -43.57 5.42
C PHE A 620 -34.52 -43.76 6.60
N PRO A 621 -35.32 -44.84 6.64
CA PRO A 621 -36.34 -45.02 7.67
C PRO A 621 -35.74 -45.36 9.05
N THR A 622 -35.84 -44.39 9.95
CA THR A 622 -36.09 -44.40 11.42
C THR A 622 -35.38 -45.38 12.37
N ARG A 623 -34.77 -44.80 13.42
CA ARG A 623 -34.90 -45.22 14.84
C ARG A 623 -34.91 -43.99 15.77
N ASP A 624 -35.73 -44.03 16.82
CA ASP A 624 -36.15 -42.92 17.70
C ASP A 624 -35.03 -42.16 18.47
N ALA A 625 -33.77 -42.54 18.34
CA ALA A 625 -32.66 -41.88 19.04
C ALA A 625 -32.21 -40.55 18.39
N ASP A 626 -32.58 -40.30 17.13
CA ASP A 626 -32.09 -39.16 16.34
C ASP A 626 -32.94 -37.88 16.46
N LEU A 627 -34.10 -37.94 17.12
CA LEU A 627 -34.97 -36.78 17.34
C LEU A 627 -34.37 -35.76 18.32
N VAL A 628 -33.55 -36.22 19.27
CA VAL A 628 -32.83 -35.34 20.20
C VAL A 628 -31.68 -34.60 19.49
N LEU A 629 -31.03 -35.25 18.53
CA LEU A 629 -29.93 -34.66 17.75
C LEU A 629 -30.42 -33.62 16.73
N LEU A 630 -31.60 -33.85 16.13
CA LEU A 630 -32.27 -32.88 15.26
C LEU A 630 -32.73 -31.63 16.04
N HIS A 631 -33.15 -31.80 17.31
CA HIS A 631 -33.53 -30.69 18.18
C HIS A 631 -32.33 -29.77 18.51
N GLU A 632 -31.16 -30.34 18.79
CA GLU A 632 -29.93 -29.55 19.04
C GLU A 632 -29.38 -28.88 17.78
N LEU A 633 -29.55 -29.50 16.60
CA LEU A 633 -29.11 -28.94 15.32
C LEU A 633 -29.99 -27.78 14.84
N ALA A 634 -31.28 -27.76 15.20
CA ALA A 634 -32.22 -26.69 14.86
C ALA A 634 -31.96 -25.38 15.65
N LEU A 635 -31.42 -25.47 16.87
CA LEU A 635 -31.07 -24.31 17.71
C LEU A 635 -29.83 -23.54 17.21
N LEU A 636 -29.06 -24.11 16.28
CA LEU A 636 -27.78 -23.55 15.82
C LEU A 636 -27.83 -22.79 14.48
N ARG A 637 -29.00 -22.63 13.85
CA ARG A 637 -29.13 -21.89 12.58
C ARG A 637 -30.36 -20.97 12.58
N ARG A 638 -30.20 -19.73 12.12
CA ARG A 638 -31.34 -18.85 11.80
C ARG A 638 -32.13 -19.49 10.64
N PRO A 639 -33.40 -19.89 10.81
CA PRO A 639 -34.17 -20.51 9.74
C PRO A 639 -34.65 -19.45 8.74
N SER A 640 -34.65 -19.79 7.45
CA SER A 640 -35.37 -19.03 6.42
C SER A 640 -36.88 -19.24 6.54
N GLU A 641 -37.71 -18.27 6.13
CA GLU A 641 -39.19 -18.32 6.13
C GLU A 641 -39.79 -19.62 5.57
N LYS A 642 -39.19 -20.19 4.52
CA LYS A 642 -39.64 -21.46 3.90
C LYS A 642 -39.52 -22.67 4.85
N MET A 643 -38.55 -22.65 5.76
CA MET A 643 -38.32 -23.70 6.74
C MET A 643 -39.35 -23.63 7.86
N ASN A 644 -39.75 -22.42 8.26
CA ASN A 644 -40.81 -22.20 9.23
C ASN A 644 -42.17 -22.69 8.69
N GLN A 645 -42.46 -22.49 7.40
CA GLN A 645 -43.69 -23.01 6.78
C GLN A 645 -43.74 -24.54 6.75
N LEU A 646 -42.62 -25.21 6.43
CA LEU A 646 -42.55 -26.68 6.40
C LEU A 646 -42.68 -27.30 7.80
N VAL A 647 -42.09 -26.67 8.81
CA VAL A 647 -42.23 -27.10 10.22
C VAL A 647 -43.66 -26.88 10.71
N LEU A 648 -44.31 -25.76 10.35
CA LEU A 648 -45.71 -25.50 10.70
C LEU A 648 -46.66 -26.56 10.10
N GLN A 649 -46.38 -26.99 8.87
CA GLN A 649 -47.16 -27.97 8.14
C GLN A 649 -47.01 -29.39 8.72
N GLN A 650 -45.83 -29.71 9.27
CA GLN A 650 -45.58 -30.98 9.98
C GLN A 650 -46.16 -31.01 11.40
N VAL A 651 -46.14 -29.88 12.11
CA VAL A 651 -46.73 -29.77 13.46
C VAL A 651 -48.26 -29.83 13.41
N THR A 652 -48.89 -29.33 12.34
CA THR A 652 -50.36 -29.42 12.14
C THR A 652 -50.83 -30.83 11.77
N THR A 653 -49.97 -31.68 11.21
CA THR A 653 -50.31 -33.07 10.85
C THR A 653 -50.18 -34.04 12.02
N LEU A 654 -49.35 -33.74 13.02
CA LEU A 654 -49.18 -34.56 14.21
C LEU A 654 -50.09 -34.07 15.35
N ARG A 655 -51.32 -34.62 15.43
CA ARG A 655 -52.23 -34.44 16.57
C ARG A 655 -51.62 -35.03 17.84
N LEU A 656 -50.78 -34.27 18.55
CA LEU A 656 -50.21 -34.67 19.84
C LEU A 656 -50.79 -33.82 20.97
N THR A 657 -51.29 -34.51 21.99
CA THR A 657 -51.82 -33.91 23.23
C THR A 657 -50.73 -33.16 24.00
N PRO A 658 -51.01 -31.97 24.58
CA PRO A 658 -49.95 -31.10 25.08
C PRO A 658 -49.45 -31.53 26.46
N ARG A 659 -48.15 -31.86 26.56
CA ARG A 659 -47.41 -31.85 27.83
C ARG A 659 -47.00 -30.41 28.19
N LYS A 660 -46.79 -30.18 29.49
CA LYS A 660 -46.55 -28.88 30.14
C LYS A 660 -45.46 -28.03 29.46
N GLU A 661 -44.42 -28.66 28.93
CA GLU A 661 -43.30 -28.02 28.21
C GLU A 661 -43.69 -27.44 26.83
N MET A 662 -44.76 -27.96 26.21
CA MET A 662 -45.26 -27.48 24.92
C MET A 662 -46.12 -26.21 25.06
N LYS A 663 -46.69 -25.96 26.26
CA LYS A 663 -47.40 -24.70 26.58
C LYS A 663 -46.44 -23.52 26.66
N ASP A 664 -45.22 -23.74 27.17
CA ASP A 664 -44.21 -22.68 27.25
C ASP A 664 -43.69 -22.31 25.86
N LEU A 665 -43.60 -23.29 24.95
CA LEU A 665 -43.26 -23.06 23.54
C LEU A 665 -44.36 -22.31 22.78
N ILE A 666 -45.63 -22.64 23.02
CA ILE A 666 -46.78 -21.94 22.44
C ILE A 666 -46.85 -20.50 22.97
N ASN A 667 -46.63 -20.28 24.28
CA ASN A 667 -46.60 -18.93 24.86
C ASN A 667 -45.43 -18.10 24.34
N TYR A 668 -44.26 -18.70 24.10
CA TYR A 668 -43.11 -18.03 23.50
C TYR A 668 -43.36 -17.63 22.03
N LEU A 669 -44.04 -18.49 21.27
CA LEU A 669 -44.44 -18.22 19.88
C LEU A 669 -45.52 -17.13 19.79
N PHE A 670 -46.51 -17.13 20.69
CA PHE A 670 -47.51 -16.05 20.75
C PHE A 670 -46.89 -14.70 21.09
N HIS A 671 -45.91 -14.67 22.02
CA HIS A 671 -45.21 -13.43 22.35
C HIS A 671 -44.38 -12.87 21.19
N TYR A 672 -43.84 -13.75 20.34
CA TYR A 672 -43.10 -13.35 19.13
C TYR A 672 -44.02 -12.85 18.01
N ILE A 673 -45.24 -13.38 17.92
CA ILE A 673 -46.27 -12.92 16.98
C ILE A 673 -46.78 -11.52 17.38
N ASP A 674 -46.99 -11.25 18.67
CA ASP A 674 -47.41 -9.92 19.14
C ASP A 674 -46.34 -8.85 18.89
N LEU A 675 -45.05 -9.19 19.03
CA LEU A 675 -43.92 -8.32 18.69
C LEU A 675 -43.79 -8.05 17.19
N ALA A 676 -44.08 -9.06 16.35
CA ALA A 676 -44.06 -8.91 14.89
C ALA A 676 -45.23 -8.04 14.37
N ILE A 677 -46.41 -8.16 14.99
CA ILE A 677 -47.59 -7.35 14.67
C ILE A 677 -47.41 -5.90 15.14
N PHE A 678 -46.78 -5.67 16.30
CA PHE A 678 -46.48 -4.32 16.80
C PHE A 678 -45.46 -3.55 15.93
N CYS A 679 -44.55 -4.25 15.26
CA CYS A 679 -43.60 -3.66 14.32
C CYS A 679 -44.17 -3.39 12.92
N GLN A 680 -45.36 -3.88 12.58
CA GLN A 680 -46.02 -3.60 11.29
C GLN A 680 -47.01 -2.43 11.34
N HIS A 681 -47.33 -1.91 12.53
CA HIS A 681 -48.29 -0.81 12.72
C HIS A 681 -47.71 0.47 13.35
N ASN A 682 -46.38 0.64 13.37
CA ASN A 682 -45.73 1.94 13.64
C ASN A 682 -44.74 2.31 12.54
#